data_AF-A0A3M7FE32-F1
#
_entry.id   AF-A0A3M7FE32-F1
#
_cell.length_a   1.000
_cell.length_b   1.000
_cell.length_c   1.000
_cell.angle_alpha   90.00
_cell.angle_beta   90.00
_cell.angle_gamma   90.00
#
_symmetry.space_group_name_H-M   'P 1'
#
loop_
_entity.id
_entity.type
_entity.pdbx_description
1 polymer ?
#
loop_
_entity_poly.entity_id
_entity_poly.type
_entity_poly.pdbx_seq_one_letter_code
_entity_poly.pdbx_strand_id
1 'polypeptide(L)'
;MATIVLGAQWGDEGKGKIVDVLSEDIQLCCRAQGGHNAGHTIVKGGTTFDVHILPSGVLTEGCVSLIGSGCVVYVPGFFKELNMLETHGIATQDRILLSDRCHVDLDLHTKVDGLEEVELGQGSIGTTGKGIGPTYSTKATRSGVRVADIFNKEYFDEKVRHLADGFKKRYGDLLSYDVEEELKRFDDYRERLKPFVVDQVPLIESAVKGNVRMLVEGANALMLDIDNGTYPYVTSSNTGLGGIFTGLHLSPRKVKEVIGVVKAYTTRVGGGPFPSEQLNEFGERLQSVGKEFGVTTGRKRRCGWLDLVLVKFSHTINWYDCFNLTKLDILDDFDEVKVATEYRYKGEKLASFPADLHVLDNMEVIYQTFPGWKSKTVGLKKYEELPVNARKYIDFIEEFTGVKCKYIGTGPGRETTITNPGSWLAHHIHFFTLTTDRSQHHFIAGPVGHMSTMTQTLTEDDLYRTCSQYRLWSFSPTTLAALRSKTHSLALHRATTTSHIPAEKCLTETEELLLITRYCDQLRTTAAHFSFPINVKATAVQYLRRFYLSNSCLTYPPKDIYKSVLWLASKTEGMHYPLGDFARKIATDRDVILAPEYKVMQALRFTLDVRQPYRGLKGALMEMVNLAEGVVRDGEVRSGDGRGARELQDGICGLQGLQDGALSTWRRQGSKSGALEAKEVGDRINAAYAAARNVLDRPALLTDVWFLYTPSQMTFAALYLADAPLTDFYLGTKLPMDSEARPKILAVIHSCAELLASFDEKTIISKEQRAELEEKLEGCRDPATRDLVKAHLAAKLGSDDDEEEKKAKKKEAREKHKKEGDDFFGPSLPAKG
;
A
#
# COMPACT_ATOMS: atom_id res chain seq x y z
N MET A 1 12.59 1.86 -10.46
CA MET A 1 11.41 2.00 -9.55
C MET A 1 11.19 3.49 -9.28
N ALA A 2 9.97 3.91 -8.97
CA ALA A 2 9.63 5.32 -8.75
C ALA A 2 9.43 5.67 -7.27
N THR A 3 10.04 6.76 -6.80
CA THR A 3 9.59 7.47 -5.61
C THR A 3 8.66 8.59 -6.05
N ILE A 4 7.51 8.76 -5.39
CA ILE A 4 6.49 9.75 -5.75
C ILE A 4 6.38 10.76 -4.61
N VAL A 5 6.37 12.05 -4.92
CA VAL A 5 6.19 13.15 -3.95
C VAL A 5 4.90 13.90 -4.27
N LEU A 6 3.94 13.90 -3.33
CA LEU A 6 2.63 14.55 -3.50
C LEU A 6 2.35 15.52 -2.35
N GLY A 7 1.62 16.60 -2.63
CA GLY A 7 1.16 17.52 -1.59
C GLY A 7 -0.07 16.97 -0.90
N ALA A 8 -0.09 17.00 0.43
CA ALA A 8 -1.17 16.42 1.22
C ALA A 8 -2.31 17.41 1.54
N GLN A 9 -2.14 18.71 1.25
CA GLN A 9 -3.07 19.78 1.62
C GLN A 9 -3.57 20.54 0.36
N TRP A 10 -3.57 21.88 0.35
CA TRP A 10 -3.99 22.73 -0.77
C TRP A 10 -2.81 23.34 -1.55
N GLY A 11 -1.66 22.69 -1.54
CA GLY A 11 -0.47 23.19 -2.23
C GLY A 11 0.43 24.01 -1.30
N ASP A 12 1.56 24.45 -1.85
CA ASP A 12 2.57 25.23 -1.13
C ASP A 12 3.21 24.54 0.09
N GLU A 13 3.12 23.21 0.21
CA GLU A 13 3.68 22.44 1.32
C GLU A 13 5.21 22.31 1.25
N GLY A 14 5.86 22.85 0.22
CA GLY A 14 7.32 22.79 0.08
C GLY A 14 7.84 21.52 -0.59
N LYS A 15 7.08 20.95 -1.55
CA LYS A 15 7.48 19.77 -2.34
C LYS A 15 8.86 19.92 -3.00
N GLY A 16 9.15 21.07 -3.60
CA GLY A 16 10.43 21.32 -4.28
C GLY A 16 11.65 21.05 -3.41
N LYS A 17 11.57 21.33 -2.09
CA LYS A 17 12.68 21.09 -1.16
C LYS A 17 12.99 19.60 -1.00
N ILE A 18 11.98 18.76 -0.81
CA ILE A 18 12.21 17.32 -0.66
C ILE A 18 12.59 16.68 -1.99
N VAL A 19 12.07 17.20 -3.11
CA VAL A 19 12.49 16.77 -4.45
C VAL A 19 13.98 17.05 -4.66
N ASP A 20 14.45 18.24 -4.30
CA ASP A 20 15.88 18.58 -4.33
C ASP A 20 16.72 17.68 -3.42
N VAL A 21 16.28 17.44 -2.17
CA VAL A 21 16.94 16.49 -1.24
C VAL A 21 17.07 15.08 -1.83
N LEU A 22 16.03 14.58 -2.49
CA LEU A 22 16.00 13.23 -3.07
C LEU A 22 16.70 13.15 -4.43
N SER A 23 16.94 14.29 -5.10
CA SER A 23 17.37 14.30 -6.49
C SER A 23 18.80 13.81 -6.73
N GLU A 24 19.68 13.84 -5.73
CA GLU A 24 21.10 13.44 -5.88
C GLU A 24 21.30 12.02 -6.42
N ASP A 25 20.39 11.11 -6.06
CA ASP A 25 20.46 9.71 -6.49
C ASP A 25 19.50 9.41 -7.67
N ILE A 26 18.88 10.40 -8.29
CA ILE A 26 17.81 10.19 -9.28
C ILE A 26 18.33 10.42 -10.70
N GLN A 27 17.98 9.48 -11.59
CA GLN A 27 18.36 9.53 -13.00
C GLN A 27 17.27 10.15 -13.88
N LEU A 28 16.00 9.99 -13.50
CA LEU A 28 14.85 10.50 -14.24
C LEU A 28 13.85 11.16 -13.29
N CYS A 29 13.65 12.47 -13.43
CA CYS A 29 12.65 13.24 -12.69
C CYS A 29 11.44 13.54 -13.59
N CYS A 30 10.23 13.22 -13.15
CA CYS A 30 9.03 13.30 -13.97
C CYS A 30 7.99 14.23 -13.36
N ARG A 31 7.31 15.00 -14.21
CA ARG A 31 6.04 15.67 -13.91
C ARG A 31 4.92 14.94 -14.62
N ALA A 32 3.85 14.59 -13.91
CA ALA A 32 2.78 13.76 -14.48
C ALA A 32 1.53 14.54 -14.90
N GLN A 33 1.27 15.67 -14.25
CA GLN A 33 0.01 16.41 -14.34
C GLN A 33 0.22 17.89 -14.03
N GLY A 34 -0.83 18.68 -14.23
CA GLY A 34 -0.82 20.13 -14.06
C GLY A 34 -0.13 20.81 -15.23
N GLY A 35 0.21 22.08 -15.07
CA GLY A 35 0.95 22.84 -16.06
C GLY A 35 1.89 23.83 -15.40
N HIS A 36 2.03 24.99 -16.04
CA HIS A 36 2.84 26.09 -15.53
C HIS A 36 2.17 26.84 -14.36
N ASN A 37 1.05 26.34 -13.83
CA ASN A 37 0.38 26.80 -12.61
C ASN A 37 1.00 26.21 -11.33
N ALA A 38 1.73 25.11 -11.44
CA ALA A 38 2.62 24.67 -10.37
C ALA A 38 3.93 25.45 -10.46
N GLY A 39 4.55 25.71 -9.31
CA GLY A 39 5.82 26.43 -9.22
C GLY A 39 6.58 26.00 -7.99
N HIS A 40 7.88 25.79 -8.17
CA HIS A 40 8.81 25.46 -7.10
C HIS A 40 9.98 26.44 -7.12
N THR A 41 10.15 27.10 -6.00
CA THR A 41 11.34 27.91 -5.72
C THR A 41 12.38 27.01 -5.06
N ILE A 42 13.53 26.86 -5.70
CA ILE A 42 14.63 26.02 -5.21
C ILE A 42 15.87 26.89 -5.08
N VAL A 43 16.56 26.75 -3.96
CA VAL A 43 17.82 27.46 -3.72
C VAL A 43 18.97 26.49 -3.92
N LYS A 44 19.76 26.68 -4.98
CA LYS A 44 20.91 25.85 -5.31
C LYS A 44 22.16 26.72 -5.44
N GLY A 45 23.21 26.40 -4.66
CA GLY A 45 24.47 27.15 -4.66
C GLY A 45 24.30 28.64 -4.30
N GLY A 46 23.32 28.97 -3.46
CA GLY A 46 22.99 30.36 -3.10
C GLY A 46 22.17 31.12 -4.14
N THR A 47 21.86 30.52 -5.29
CA THR A 47 21.00 31.10 -6.33
C THR A 47 19.59 30.52 -6.25
N THR A 48 18.59 31.37 -6.41
CA THR A 48 17.17 30.98 -6.39
C THR A 48 16.67 30.74 -7.80
N PHE A 49 16.09 29.56 -8.04
CA PHE A 49 15.48 29.15 -9.30
C PHE A 49 13.99 28.94 -9.10
N ASP A 50 13.18 29.60 -9.92
CA ASP A 50 11.74 29.37 -10.00
C ASP A 50 11.43 28.54 -11.25
N VAL A 51 11.10 27.27 -11.05
CA VAL A 51 10.70 26.34 -12.12
C VAL A 51 9.20 26.07 -12.02
N HIS A 52 8.49 26.01 -13.15
CA HIS A 52 7.04 25.84 -13.20
C HIS A 52 6.63 24.54 -13.90
N ILE A 53 6.87 24.41 -15.21
CA ILE A 53 6.57 23.18 -15.94
C ILE A 53 7.69 22.15 -15.82
N LEU A 54 8.95 22.62 -15.74
CA LEU A 54 10.09 21.72 -15.65
C LEU A 54 10.09 21.02 -14.28
N PRO A 55 10.30 19.70 -14.24
CA PRO A 55 10.60 19.01 -12.99
C PRO A 55 11.84 19.61 -12.34
N SER A 56 11.79 19.77 -11.02
CA SER A 56 12.84 20.34 -10.18
C SER A 56 14.19 19.60 -10.32
N GLY A 57 14.17 18.32 -10.69
CA GLY A 57 15.36 17.54 -11.00
C GLY A 57 16.23 18.11 -12.14
N VAL A 58 15.71 19.05 -12.96
CA VAL A 58 16.49 19.74 -13.99
C VAL A 58 17.70 20.49 -13.42
N LEU A 59 17.61 20.90 -12.16
CA LEU A 59 18.72 21.55 -11.46
C LEU A 59 19.82 20.56 -11.09
N THR A 60 19.56 19.25 -11.06
CA THR A 60 20.50 18.21 -10.61
C THR A 60 21.30 17.63 -11.76
N GLU A 61 22.62 17.75 -11.68
CA GLU A 61 23.54 17.30 -12.74
C GLU A 61 23.33 15.82 -13.07
N GLY A 62 23.31 15.49 -14.36
CA GLY A 62 23.06 14.12 -14.84
C GLY A 62 21.61 13.62 -14.73
N CYS A 63 20.72 14.36 -14.07
CA CYS A 63 19.30 14.01 -14.02
C CYS A 63 18.60 14.44 -15.30
N VAL A 64 17.83 13.52 -15.90
CA VAL A 64 16.93 13.79 -17.03
C VAL A 64 15.55 14.17 -16.48
N SER A 65 14.93 15.20 -17.05
CA SER A 65 13.60 15.69 -16.70
C SER A 65 12.60 15.33 -17.79
N LEU A 66 11.46 14.75 -17.40
CA LEU A 66 10.35 14.40 -18.29
C LEU A 66 9.08 15.16 -17.91
N ILE A 67 8.52 15.88 -18.88
CA ILE A 67 7.16 16.44 -18.81
C ILE A 67 6.20 15.40 -19.40
N GLY A 68 5.36 14.84 -18.54
CA GLY A 68 4.50 13.71 -18.84
C GLY A 68 3.19 14.08 -19.54
N SER A 69 2.58 13.08 -20.18
CA SER A 69 1.39 13.18 -21.04
C SER A 69 0.14 13.71 -20.33
N GLY A 70 0.10 13.63 -19.00
CA GLY A 70 -0.99 14.21 -18.21
C GLY A 70 -0.85 15.72 -18.01
N CYS A 71 0.31 16.33 -18.30
CA CYS A 71 0.54 17.76 -18.22
C CYS A 71 -0.09 18.55 -19.39
N VAL A 72 -0.35 19.83 -19.13
CA VAL A 72 -0.67 20.85 -20.14
C VAL A 72 0.51 21.82 -20.25
N VAL A 73 0.97 22.09 -21.47
CA VAL A 73 2.25 22.77 -21.71
C VAL A 73 2.04 24.07 -22.45
N TYR A 74 2.44 25.16 -21.81
CA TYR A 74 2.51 26.48 -22.41
C TYR A 74 3.90 26.69 -23.02
N VAL A 75 4.00 26.62 -24.35
CA VAL A 75 5.27 26.61 -25.08
C VAL A 75 6.13 27.85 -24.83
N PRO A 76 5.60 29.09 -24.80
CA PRO A 76 6.40 30.26 -24.46
C PRO A 76 6.99 30.20 -23.04
N GLY A 77 6.21 29.69 -22.08
CA GLY A 77 6.66 29.48 -20.70
C GLY A 77 7.77 28.45 -20.59
N PHE A 78 7.64 27.34 -21.33
CA PHE A 78 8.69 26.32 -21.42
C PHE A 78 10.02 26.90 -21.92
N PHE A 79 10.03 27.64 -23.03
CA PHE A 79 11.27 28.27 -23.53
C PHE A 79 11.81 29.35 -22.60
N LYS A 80 10.94 30.08 -21.89
CA LYS A 80 11.38 31.05 -20.89
C LYS A 80 12.13 30.37 -19.74
N GLU A 81 11.64 29.23 -19.26
CA GLU A 81 12.33 28.43 -18.24
C GLU A 81 13.66 27.87 -18.77
N LEU A 82 13.70 27.35 -20.01
CA LEU A 82 14.95 26.89 -20.63
C LEU A 82 16.02 27.98 -20.68
N ASN A 83 15.67 29.16 -21.21
CA ASN A 83 16.60 30.29 -21.30
C ASN A 83 17.09 30.74 -19.91
N MET A 84 16.20 30.70 -18.90
CA MET A 84 16.58 31.03 -17.52
C MET A 84 17.61 30.04 -16.99
N LEU A 85 17.46 28.74 -17.24
CA LEU A 85 18.43 27.73 -16.82
C LEU A 85 19.78 27.89 -17.55
N GLU A 86 19.75 28.09 -18.86
CA GLU A 86 20.95 28.25 -19.69
C GLU A 86 21.75 29.50 -19.32
N THR A 87 21.09 30.63 -19.05
CA THR A 87 21.75 31.87 -18.60
C THR A 87 22.44 31.73 -17.25
N HIS A 88 22.04 30.76 -16.44
CA HIS A 88 22.70 30.40 -15.17
C HIS A 88 23.68 29.22 -15.33
N GLY A 89 24.01 28.83 -16.57
CA GLY A 89 24.98 27.78 -16.86
C GLY A 89 24.48 26.35 -16.64
N ILE A 90 23.17 26.15 -16.51
CA ILE A 90 22.58 24.82 -16.34
C ILE A 90 22.29 24.22 -17.72
N ALA A 91 22.94 23.10 -18.03
CA ALA A 91 22.75 22.40 -19.30
C ALA A 91 21.33 21.83 -19.43
N THR A 92 20.63 22.22 -20.48
CA THR A 92 19.24 21.82 -20.82
C THR A 92 19.19 20.75 -21.91
N GLN A 93 20.15 20.81 -22.84
CA GLN A 93 20.26 19.90 -23.99
C GLN A 93 20.39 18.45 -23.53
N ASP A 94 19.65 17.54 -24.20
CA ASP A 94 19.60 16.08 -23.95
C ASP A 94 19.14 15.66 -22.53
N ARG A 95 18.74 16.62 -21.70
CA ARG A 95 18.26 16.39 -20.33
C ARG A 95 16.79 16.69 -20.16
N ILE A 96 16.12 17.28 -21.14
CA ILE A 96 14.71 17.67 -21.02
C ILE A 96 13.92 16.95 -22.11
N LEU A 97 12.90 16.22 -21.67
CA LEU A 97 12.03 15.42 -22.50
C LEU A 97 10.59 15.87 -22.31
N LEU A 98 9.85 15.99 -23.41
CA LEU A 98 8.46 16.41 -23.46
C LEU A 98 7.65 15.33 -24.18
N SER A 99 6.61 14.81 -23.53
CA SER A 99 5.73 13.85 -24.19
C SER A 99 5.02 14.46 -25.40
N ASP A 100 5.05 13.75 -26.52
CA ASP A 100 4.25 14.02 -27.72
C ASP A 100 2.73 14.09 -27.46
N ARG A 101 2.27 13.48 -26.36
CA ARG A 101 0.86 13.42 -25.95
C ARG A 101 0.43 14.52 -24.98
N CYS A 102 1.34 15.39 -24.51
CA CYS A 102 0.95 16.56 -23.73
C CYS A 102 -0.03 17.43 -24.51
N HIS A 103 -1.01 18.01 -23.84
CA HIS A 103 -1.89 19.02 -24.44
C HIS A 103 -1.18 20.38 -24.45
N VAL A 104 -1.44 21.18 -25.48
CA VAL A 104 -0.87 22.52 -25.61
C VAL A 104 -1.81 23.53 -24.97
N ASP A 105 -1.25 24.30 -24.05
CA ASP A 105 -1.88 25.47 -23.48
C ASP A 105 -1.59 26.67 -24.39
N LEU A 106 -2.63 27.40 -24.77
CA LEU A 106 -2.62 28.45 -25.77
C LEU A 106 -2.98 29.78 -25.10
N ASP A 107 -2.57 30.91 -25.65
CA ASP A 107 -3.00 32.23 -25.18
C ASP A 107 -4.53 32.34 -25.20
N LEU A 108 -5.19 31.68 -26.16
CA LEU A 108 -6.64 31.51 -26.20
C LEU A 108 -7.20 30.96 -24.89
N HIS A 109 -6.62 29.89 -24.36
CA HIS A 109 -7.07 29.28 -23.10
C HIS A 109 -6.88 30.24 -21.92
N THR A 110 -5.79 31.01 -21.89
CA THR A 110 -5.57 32.03 -20.86
C THR A 110 -6.65 33.13 -20.90
N LYS A 111 -7.06 33.58 -22.09
CA LYS A 111 -8.16 34.55 -22.23
C LYS A 111 -9.49 33.97 -21.76
N VAL A 112 -9.77 32.71 -22.13
CA VAL A 112 -11.00 32.01 -21.72
C VAL A 112 -11.04 31.83 -20.21
N ASP A 113 -9.95 31.44 -19.57
CA ASP A 113 -9.84 31.29 -18.10
C ASP A 113 -10.23 32.59 -17.38
N GLY A 114 -9.73 33.73 -17.87
CA GLY A 114 -10.11 35.04 -17.34
C GLY A 114 -11.59 35.38 -17.54
N LEU A 115 -12.18 35.04 -18.69
CA LEU A 115 -13.61 35.27 -18.96
C LEU A 115 -14.51 34.39 -18.09
N GLU A 116 -14.14 33.11 -17.91
CA GLU A 116 -14.85 32.17 -17.03
C GLU A 116 -14.85 32.66 -15.57
N GLU A 117 -13.71 33.16 -15.07
CA GLU A 117 -13.64 33.74 -13.72
C GLU A 117 -14.51 35.00 -13.55
N VAL A 118 -14.59 35.85 -14.59
CA VAL A 118 -15.45 37.04 -14.57
C VAL A 118 -16.94 36.64 -14.59
N GLU A 119 -17.31 35.65 -15.39
CA GLU A 119 -18.67 35.12 -15.48
C GLU A 119 -19.16 34.56 -14.13
N LEU A 120 -18.26 33.93 -13.36
CA LEU A 120 -18.57 33.39 -12.03
C LEU A 120 -18.76 34.47 -10.95
N GLY A 121 -18.24 35.69 -11.13
CA GLY A 121 -18.41 36.80 -10.20
C GLY A 121 -18.01 36.46 -8.75
N GLN A 122 -18.98 36.51 -7.82
CA GLN A 122 -18.75 36.15 -6.41
C GLN A 122 -18.42 34.66 -6.22
N GLY A 123 -18.76 33.80 -7.18
CA GLY A 123 -18.41 32.38 -7.21
C GLY A 123 -17.06 32.09 -7.87
N SER A 124 -16.22 33.10 -8.11
CA SER A 124 -14.89 32.90 -8.70
C SER A 124 -14.09 31.86 -7.93
N ILE A 125 -13.41 30.98 -8.67
CA ILE A 125 -12.59 29.91 -8.11
C ILE A 125 -11.30 30.50 -7.53
N GLY A 126 -10.80 31.56 -8.15
CA GLY A 126 -9.49 32.15 -7.88
C GLY A 126 -8.41 31.40 -8.67
N THR A 127 -8.65 31.13 -9.95
CA THR A 127 -7.69 30.43 -10.82
C THR A 127 -6.38 31.23 -10.92
N THR A 128 -5.36 30.59 -11.47
CA THR A 128 -4.08 31.26 -11.73
C THR A 128 -4.13 32.19 -12.95
N GLY A 129 -5.23 32.20 -13.72
CA GLY A 129 -5.35 32.95 -14.97
C GLY A 129 -4.33 32.50 -16.00
N LYS A 130 -4.13 31.19 -16.12
CA LYS A 130 -3.06 30.57 -16.91
C LYS A 130 -3.59 29.62 -17.98
N GLY A 131 -4.90 29.46 -18.13
CA GLY A 131 -5.48 28.61 -19.18
C GLY A 131 -5.52 27.11 -18.83
N ILE A 132 -5.17 26.72 -17.60
CA ILE A 132 -5.12 25.31 -17.19
C ILE A 132 -6.49 24.64 -17.29
N GLY A 133 -7.51 25.27 -16.72
CA GLY A 133 -8.88 24.74 -16.74
C GLY A 133 -9.43 24.58 -18.16
N PRO A 134 -9.43 25.66 -18.98
CA PRO A 134 -9.85 25.57 -20.37
C PRO A 134 -9.06 24.54 -21.19
N THR A 135 -7.74 24.38 -20.95
CA THR A 135 -6.94 23.36 -21.66
C THR A 135 -7.36 21.93 -21.27
N TYR A 136 -7.61 21.65 -19.98
CA TYR A 136 -8.13 20.34 -19.56
C TYR A 136 -9.57 20.12 -20.04
N SER A 137 -10.38 21.17 -20.13
CA SER A 137 -11.74 21.13 -20.69
C SER A 137 -11.70 20.72 -22.17
N THR A 138 -10.85 21.36 -23.00
CA THR A 138 -10.70 21.00 -24.42
C THR A 138 -10.09 19.61 -24.62
N LYS A 139 -9.24 19.15 -23.70
CA LYS A 139 -8.81 17.75 -23.63
C LYS A 139 -9.99 16.80 -23.40
N ALA A 140 -10.84 17.06 -22.42
CA ALA A 140 -11.98 16.21 -22.08
C ALA A 140 -13.05 16.19 -23.18
N THR A 141 -13.31 17.33 -23.84
CA THR A 141 -14.24 17.41 -24.98
C THR A 141 -13.65 16.82 -26.26
N ARG A 142 -12.33 16.57 -26.29
CA ARG A 142 -11.54 16.04 -27.41
C ARG A 142 -11.33 17.04 -28.56
N SER A 143 -11.51 18.34 -28.30
CA SER A 143 -11.23 19.41 -29.26
C SER A 143 -9.82 20.00 -29.15
N GLY A 144 -9.13 19.76 -28.03
CA GLY A 144 -7.80 20.30 -27.78
C GLY A 144 -6.73 19.81 -28.76
N VAL A 145 -5.61 20.54 -28.79
CA VAL A 145 -4.42 20.21 -29.58
C VAL A 145 -3.32 19.63 -28.67
N ARG A 146 -2.55 18.67 -29.21
CA ARG A 146 -1.43 18.02 -28.52
C ARG A 146 -0.10 18.43 -29.11
N VAL A 147 0.99 18.18 -28.39
CA VAL A 147 2.36 18.46 -28.86
C VAL A 147 2.66 17.77 -30.20
N ALA A 148 2.21 16.52 -30.40
CA ALA A 148 2.34 15.82 -31.67
C ALA A 148 1.67 16.56 -32.84
N ASP A 149 0.55 17.25 -32.58
CA ASP A 149 -0.21 17.97 -33.61
C ASP A 149 0.61 19.16 -34.16
N ILE A 150 1.45 19.79 -33.32
CA ILE A 150 2.27 20.98 -33.68
C ILE A 150 3.09 20.75 -34.94
N PHE A 151 3.62 19.54 -35.14
CA PHE A 151 4.55 19.23 -36.24
C PHE A 151 3.86 18.99 -37.58
N ASN A 152 2.53 18.86 -37.61
CA ASN A 152 1.75 18.92 -38.84
C ASN A 152 1.11 20.31 -38.92
N LYS A 153 1.73 21.22 -39.67
CA LYS A 153 1.36 22.63 -39.70
C LYS A 153 -0.09 22.82 -40.09
N GLU A 154 -0.50 22.24 -41.22
CA GLU A 154 -1.84 22.42 -41.77
C GLU A 154 -2.91 21.93 -40.79
N TYR A 155 -2.71 20.75 -40.20
CA TYR A 155 -3.63 20.17 -39.22
C TYR A 155 -3.70 20.97 -37.90
N PHE A 156 -2.55 21.41 -37.39
CA PHE A 156 -2.50 22.24 -36.18
C PHE A 156 -3.23 23.57 -36.38
N ASP A 157 -2.91 24.26 -37.48
CA ASP A 157 -3.49 25.56 -37.80
C ASP A 157 -5.01 25.47 -37.97
N GLU A 158 -5.51 24.43 -38.64
CA GLU A 158 -6.95 24.16 -38.76
C GLU A 158 -7.62 23.96 -37.39
N LYS A 159 -7.03 23.13 -36.51
CA LYS A 159 -7.61 22.87 -35.19
C LYS A 159 -7.63 24.10 -34.30
N VAL A 160 -6.57 24.90 -34.30
CA VAL A 160 -6.50 26.13 -33.49
C VAL A 160 -7.53 27.16 -33.98
N ARG A 161 -7.69 27.34 -35.30
CA ARG A 161 -8.77 28.18 -35.85
C ARG A 161 -10.16 27.69 -35.45
N HIS A 162 -10.41 26.39 -35.57
CA HIS A 162 -11.68 25.80 -35.17
C HIS A 162 -11.97 26.01 -33.67
N LEU A 163 -10.94 25.88 -32.83
CA LEU A 163 -11.05 26.12 -31.40
C LEU A 163 -11.35 27.59 -31.08
N ALA A 164 -10.64 28.52 -31.74
CA ALA A 164 -10.86 29.96 -31.62
C ALA A 164 -12.27 30.35 -32.04
N ASP A 165 -12.77 29.83 -33.18
CA ASP A 165 -14.14 30.03 -33.65
C ASP A 165 -15.17 29.51 -32.65
N GLY A 166 -14.92 28.35 -32.05
CA GLY A 166 -15.78 27.76 -31.02
C GLY A 166 -15.92 28.67 -29.79
N PHE A 167 -14.81 29.17 -29.26
CA PHE A 167 -14.83 30.10 -28.12
C PHE A 167 -15.36 31.48 -28.50
N LYS A 168 -15.12 31.95 -29.73
CA LYS A 168 -15.71 33.20 -30.25
C LYS A 168 -17.23 33.10 -30.32
N LYS A 169 -17.79 31.96 -30.69
CA LYS A 169 -19.24 31.71 -30.63
C LYS A 169 -19.79 31.74 -29.20
N ARG A 170 -19.01 31.27 -28.22
CA ARG A 170 -19.40 31.27 -26.79
C ARG A 170 -19.36 32.67 -26.16
N TYR A 171 -18.29 33.41 -26.39
CA TYR A 171 -18.01 34.67 -25.68
C TYR A 171 -18.20 35.94 -26.54
N GLY A 172 -18.45 35.81 -27.84
CA GLY A 172 -18.63 36.93 -28.75
C GLY A 172 -17.43 37.87 -28.75
N ASP A 173 -17.69 39.18 -28.71
CA ASP A 173 -16.65 40.21 -28.74
C ASP A 173 -15.89 40.41 -27.44
N LEU A 174 -16.31 39.76 -26.36
CA LEU A 174 -15.54 39.73 -25.11
C LEU A 174 -14.23 38.93 -25.27
N LEU A 175 -14.21 37.96 -26.18
CA LEU A 175 -12.98 37.25 -26.53
C LEU A 175 -12.17 38.04 -27.56
N SER A 176 -11.20 38.81 -27.05
CA SER A 176 -10.15 39.45 -27.84
C SER A 176 -8.93 38.53 -27.93
N TYR A 177 -8.76 37.89 -29.08
CA TYR A 177 -7.70 36.93 -29.36
C TYR A 177 -7.39 36.93 -30.87
N ASP A 178 -6.11 37.08 -31.23
CA ASP A 178 -5.62 37.00 -32.60
C ASP A 178 -5.06 35.61 -32.87
N VAL A 179 -5.83 34.80 -33.61
CA VAL A 179 -5.45 33.42 -33.94
C VAL A 179 -4.24 33.36 -34.87
N GLU A 180 -4.11 34.29 -35.81
CA GLU A 180 -3.01 34.27 -36.78
C GLU A 180 -1.69 34.70 -36.12
N GLU A 181 -1.75 35.62 -35.15
CA GLU A 181 -0.58 35.97 -34.34
C GLU A 181 -0.04 34.76 -33.56
N GLU A 182 -0.92 33.98 -32.93
CA GLU A 182 -0.51 32.79 -32.20
C GLU A 182 0.08 31.73 -33.13
N LEU A 183 -0.58 31.43 -34.26
CA LEU A 183 -0.08 30.47 -35.26
C LEU A 183 1.29 30.85 -35.80
N LYS A 184 1.53 32.14 -36.06
CA LYS A 184 2.82 32.65 -36.52
C LYS A 184 3.94 32.38 -35.53
N ARG A 185 3.69 32.41 -34.21
CA ARG A 185 4.71 32.05 -33.20
C ARG A 185 5.02 30.55 -33.24
N PHE A 186 4.04 29.71 -33.54
CA PHE A 186 4.25 28.26 -33.70
C PHE A 186 5.07 27.89 -34.94
N ASP A 187 5.18 28.77 -35.94
CA ASP A 187 6.11 28.57 -37.07
C ASP A 187 7.56 28.48 -36.59
N ASP A 188 7.96 29.31 -35.61
CA ASP A 188 9.29 29.25 -34.97
C ASP A 188 9.39 28.09 -33.96
N TYR A 189 8.34 27.88 -33.16
CA TYR A 189 8.38 26.87 -32.10
C TYR A 189 8.49 25.44 -32.62
N ARG A 190 8.00 25.13 -33.82
CA ARG A 190 8.06 23.79 -34.42
C ARG A 190 9.49 23.25 -34.47
N GLU A 191 10.43 24.00 -35.03
CA GLU A 191 11.83 23.54 -35.15
C GLU A 191 12.53 23.53 -33.79
N ARG A 192 12.26 24.52 -32.94
CA ARG A 192 12.90 24.65 -31.63
C ARG A 192 12.43 23.62 -30.61
N LEU A 193 11.16 23.19 -30.68
CA LEU A 193 10.57 22.26 -29.72
C LEU A 193 10.90 20.80 -30.06
N LYS A 194 11.07 20.49 -31.35
CA LYS A 194 11.31 19.13 -31.88
C LYS A 194 12.38 18.33 -31.13
N PRO A 195 13.55 18.89 -30.74
CA PRO A 195 14.60 18.13 -30.05
C PRO A 195 14.20 17.60 -28.67
N PHE A 196 13.20 18.22 -28.03
CA PHE A 196 12.73 17.84 -26.70
C PHE A 196 11.62 16.79 -26.75
N VAL A 197 10.93 16.63 -27.88
CA VAL A 197 9.71 15.80 -27.96
C VAL A 197 10.04 14.33 -28.13
N VAL A 198 9.40 13.49 -27.31
CA VAL A 198 9.59 12.03 -27.31
C VAL A 198 8.27 11.27 -27.21
N ASP A 199 8.25 10.04 -27.72
CA ASP A 199 7.22 9.08 -27.32
C ASP A 199 7.53 8.58 -25.90
N GLN A 200 6.76 9.07 -24.94
CA GLN A 200 6.94 8.77 -23.52
C GLN A 200 6.71 7.29 -23.17
N VAL A 201 5.81 6.60 -23.86
CA VAL A 201 5.40 5.23 -23.48
C VAL A 201 6.58 4.25 -23.51
N PRO A 202 7.33 4.09 -24.63
CA PRO A 202 8.50 3.23 -24.67
C PRO A 202 9.63 3.74 -23.78
N LEU A 203 9.75 5.06 -23.56
CA LEU A 203 10.74 5.63 -22.63
C LEU A 203 10.52 5.16 -21.20
N ILE A 204 9.30 5.27 -20.68
CA ILE A 204 8.95 4.83 -19.32
C ILE A 204 9.05 3.31 -19.21
N GLU A 205 8.63 2.55 -20.23
CA GLU A 205 8.80 1.10 -20.25
C GLU A 205 10.28 0.71 -20.17
N SER A 206 11.14 1.36 -20.95
CA SER A 206 12.59 1.16 -20.92
C SER A 206 13.19 1.51 -19.57
N ALA A 207 12.83 2.67 -19.00
CA ALA A 207 13.29 3.11 -17.68
C ALA A 207 12.89 2.11 -16.58
N VAL A 208 11.67 1.57 -16.64
CA VAL A 208 11.20 0.54 -15.72
C VAL A 208 11.96 -0.77 -15.90
N LYS A 209 12.19 -1.24 -17.14
CA LYS A 209 12.95 -2.47 -17.43
C LYS A 209 14.41 -2.35 -16.99
N GLY A 210 15.02 -1.19 -17.20
CA GLY A 210 16.39 -0.87 -16.80
C GLY A 210 16.57 -0.56 -15.31
N ASN A 211 15.50 -0.66 -14.50
CA ASN A 211 15.52 -0.30 -13.07
C ASN A 211 16.01 1.13 -12.79
N VAL A 212 15.78 2.06 -13.72
CA VAL A 212 16.13 3.47 -13.56
C VAL A 212 15.49 4.02 -12.29
N ARG A 213 16.26 4.80 -11.53
CA ARG A 213 15.78 5.47 -10.32
C ARG A 213 14.99 6.71 -10.74
N MET A 214 13.68 6.66 -10.54
CA MET A 214 12.75 7.69 -10.97
C MET A 214 12.21 8.45 -9.77
N LEU A 215 12.09 9.77 -9.90
CA LEU A 215 11.40 10.64 -8.96
C LEU A 215 10.22 11.29 -9.66
N VAL A 216 9.02 11.09 -9.16
CA VAL A 216 7.82 11.73 -9.70
C VAL A 216 7.42 12.88 -8.79
N GLU A 217 7.45 14.08 -9.34
CA GLU A 217 7.05 15.31 -8.68
C GLU A 217 5.58 15.61 -8.98
N GLY A 218 4.74 15.60 -7.95
CA GLY A 218 3.34 16.02 -8.05
C GLY A 218 3.21 17.55 -8.11
N ALA A 219 2.41 18.04 -9.05
CA ALA A 219 1.94 19.42 -9.07
C ALA A 219 0.75 19.61 -8.12
N ASN A 220 0.55 20.82 -7.60
CA ASN A 220 -0.55 21.13 -6.68
C ASN A 220 -0.58 20.16 -5.49
N ALA A 221 -1.76 19.78 -4.99
CA ALA A 221 -1.92 18.89 -3.84
C ALA A 221 -3.31 18.28 -3.83
N LEU A 222 -3.53 17.26 -2.99
CA LEU A 222 -4.76 16.47 -3.04
C LEU A 222 -6.03 17.31 -2.82
N MET A 223 -6.02 18.32 -1.95
CA MET A 223 -7.25 19.08 -1.69
C MET A 223 -7.61 20.05 -2.83
N LEU A 224 -6.76 20.12 -3.86
CA LEU A 224 -7.02 20.73 -5.15
C LEU A 224 -7.26 19.71 -6.27
N ASP A 225 -7.35 18.40 -5.96
CA ASP A 225 -7.68 17.36 -6.93
C ASP A 225 -9.09 17.57 -7.49
N ILE A 226 -9.27 17.37 -8.80
CA ILE A 226 -10.55 17.60 -9.46
C ILE A 226 -11.68 16.71 -8.92
N ASP A 227 -11.38 15.50 -8.48
CA ASP A 227 -12.36 14.54 -7.97
C ASP A 227 -12.45 14.54 -6.45
N ASN A 228 -11.30 14.71 -5.78
CA ASN A 228 -11.18 14.48 -4.33
C ASN A 228 -10.99 15.77 -3.51
N GLY A 229 -10.76 16.91 -4.16
CA GLY A 229 -10.55 18.19 -3.50
C GLY A 229 -11.85 18.89 -3.11
N THR A 230 -11.74 20.16 -2.70
CA THR A 230 -12.90 20.99 -2.36
C THR A 230 -13.62 21.54 -3.60
N TYR A 231 -14.18 20.66 -4.44
CA TYR A 231 -14.85 21.04 -5.70
C TYR A 231 -15.97 22.07 -5.45
N PRO A 232 -16.10 23.15 -6.25
CA PRO A 232 -15.38 23.43 -7.50
C PRO A 232 -14.06 24.19 -7.30
N TYR A 233 -13.66 24.49 -6.07
CA TYR A 233 -12.46 25.25 -5.74
C TYR A 233 -11.20 24.37 -5.77
N VAL A 234 -10.90 23.83 -6.95
CA VAL A 234 -9.87 22.83 -7.23
C VAL A 234 -9.14 23.17 -8.55
N THR A 235 -8.04 22.47 -8.85
CA THR A 235 -7.47 22.49 -10.20
C THR A 235 -8.18 21.47 -11.09
N SER A 236 -7.99 21.55 -12.40
CA SER A 236 -8.67 20.68 -13.38
C SER A 236 -7.90 19.38 -13.70
N SER A 237 -7.00 18.96 -12.80
CA SER A 237 -6.22 17.73 -12.92
C SER A 237 -6.36 16.85 -11.68
N ASN A 238 -6.14 15.55 -11.84
CA ASN A 238 -5.92 14.68 -10.69
C ASN A 238 -4.52 14.94 -10.14
N THR A 239 -4.45 15.40 -8.90
CA THR A 239 -3.20 15.77 -8.22
C THR A 239 -2.62 14.62 -7.41
N GLY A 240 -3.43 13.60 -7.12
CA GLY A 240 -3.03 12.37 -6.41
C GLY A 240 -2.43 11.28 -7.32
N LEU A 241 -2.35 10.05 -6.80
CA LEU A 241 -1.79 8.88 -7.50
C LEU A 241 -2.48 8.56 -8.83
N GLY A 242 -3.80 8.80 -8.94
CA GLY A 242 -4.54 8.60 -10.19
C GLY A 242 -3.96 9.42 -11.36
N GLY A 243 -3.58 10.67 -11.10
CA GLY A 243 -2.92 11.54 -12.08
C GLY A 243 -1.51 11.08 -12.42
N ILE A 244 -0.79 10.48 -11.46
CA ILE A 244 0.55 9.94 -11.70
C ILE A 244 0.50 8.75 -12.66
N PHE A 245 -0.36 7.78 -12.40
CA PHE A 245 -0.44 6.56 -13.21
C PHE A 245 -0.93 6.86 -14.63
N THR A 246 -1.96 7.69 -14.75
CA THR A 246 -2.49 8.09 -16.07
C THR A 246 -1.53 9.00 -16.84
N GLY A 247 -0.90 9.97 -16.17
CA GLY A 247 0.00 10.92 -16.82
C GLY A 247 1.35 10.34 -17.24
N LEU A 248 1.87 9.35 -16.50
CA LEU A 248 3.17 8.74 -16.79
C LEU A 248 3.09 7.37 -17.49
N HIS A 249 1.94 6.73 -17.53
CA HIS A 249 1.82 5.32 -17.91
C HIS A 249 2.69 4.40 -17.01
N LEU A 250 2.92 4.83 -15.77
CA LEU A 250 3.72 4.10 -14.78
C LEU A 250 2.87 2.98 -14.18
N SER A 251 3.39 1.75 -14.18
CA SER A 251 2.72 0.64 -13.49
C SER A 251 2.66 0.89 -11.98
N PRO A 252 1.49 0.75 -11.32
CA PRO A 252 1.38 0.86 -9.87
C PRO A 252 2.31 -0.11 -9.11
N ARG A 253 2.68 -1.25 -9.72
CA ARG A 253 3.60 -2.24 -9.15
C ARG A 253 5.07 -1.80 -9.16
N LYS A 254 5.38 -0.63 -9.72
CA LYS A 254 6.75 -0.09 -9.86
C LYS A 254 6.98 1.14 -8.98
N VAL A 255 6.04 1.45 -8.10
CA VAL A 255 6.20 2.44 -7.03
C VAL A 255 7.03 1.83 -5.90
N LYS A 256 8.06 2.55 -5.47
CA LYS A 256 8.93 2.19 -4.34
C LYS A 256 8.43 2.81 -3.05
N GLU A 257 8.08 4.10 -3.10
CA GLU A 257 7.70 4.90 -1.94
C GLU A 257 6.84 6.08 -2.40
N VAL A 258 5.76 6.38 -1.67
CA VAL A 258 4.91 7.56 -1.83
C VAL A 258 5.08 8.46 -0.62
N ILE A 259 5.59 9.67 -0.84
CA ILE A 259 5.87 10.66 0.19
C ILE A 259 4.80 11.74 0.16
N GLY A 260 4.06 11.88 1.25
CA GLY A 260 3.11 12.98 1.46
C GLY A 260 3.82 14.19 2.06
N VAL A 261 3.78 15.34 1.40
CA VAL A 261 4.34 16.58 1.93
C VAL A 261 3.25 17.31 2.71
N VAL A 262 3.48 17.47 4.01
CA VAL A 262 2.56 18.08 4.97
C VAL A 262 3.26 19.28 5.56
N LYS A 263 2.66 20.47 5.48
CA LYS A 263 3.16 21.64 6.20
C LYS A 263 2.68 21.57 7.65
N ALA A 264 3.50 22.01 8.61
CA ALA A 264 3.17 22.01 10.04
C ALA A 264 1.96 22.90 10.42
N TYR A 265 1.41 23.62 9.45
CA TYR A 265 0.17 24.38 9.54
C TYR A 265 -0.47 24.34 8.14
N THR A 266 -1.70 24.83 8.00
CA THR A 266 -2.42 24.72 6.73
C THR A 266 -2.48 26.06 6.02
N THR A 267 -2.31 26.04 4.70
CA THR A 267 -2.43 27.23 3.84
C THR A 267 -3.29 26.96 2.62
N ARG A 268 -3.98 27.98 2.14
CA ARG A 268 -4.79 27.92 0.91
C ARG A 268 -4.61 29.19 0.07
N VAL A 269 -4.60 29.01 -1.26
CA VAL A 269 -4.67 30.09 -2.24
C VAL A 269 -5.97 29.93 -3.04
N GLY A 270 -6.68 31.04 -3.28
CA GLY A 270 -7.97 31.04 -3.97
C GLY A 270 -9.17 30.99 -3.02
N GLY A 271 -10.37 30.95 -3.62
CA GLY A 271 -11.65 30.87 -2.91
C GLY A 271 -11.88 29.50 -2.27
N GLY A 272 -13.04 29.30 -1.65
CA GLY A 272 -13.52 28.02 -1.11
C GLY A 272 -13.31 27.80 0.39
N PRO A 273 -13.96 26.78 0.98
CA PRO A 273 -13.97 26.57 2.44
C PRO A 273 -12.58 26.24 2.99
N PHE A 274 -12.23 26.79 4.15
CA PHE A 274 -10.99 26.46 4.84
C PHE A 274 -11.27 26.25 6.32
N PRO A 275 -11.62 25.03 6.74
CA PRO A 275 -12.19 24.78 8.07
C PRO A 275 -11.30 25.24 9.23
N SER A 276 -9.99 25.07 9.07
CA SER A 276 -8.99 25.43 10.07
C SER A 276 -8.42 26.84 9.94
N GLU A 277 -8.99 27.67 9.07
CA GLU A 277 -8.56 29.05 8.86
C GLU A 277 -8.59 29.86 10.16
N GLN A 278 -7.56 30.67 10.36
CA GLN A 278 -7.50 31.60 11.48
C GLN A 278 -7.65 33.03 10.95
N LEU A 279 -8.84 33.62 11.14
CA LEU A 279 -9.14 35.02 10.81
C LEU A 279 -8.80 35.96 11.98
N ASN A 280 -7.73 35.64 12.70
CA ASN A 280 -7.29 36.33 13.92
C ASN A 280 -5.76 36.50 13.89
N GLU A 281 -5.18 37.00 14.98
CA GLU A 281 -3.74 37.25 15.12
C GLU A 281 -2.85 36.02 14.85
N PHE A 282 -3.35 34.79 15.11
CA PHE A 282 -2.60 33.58 14.81
C PHE A 282 -2.44 33.38 13.30
N GLY A 283 -3.49 33.63 12.52
CA GLY A 283 -3.42 33.54 11.06
C GLY A 283 -2.50 34.57 10.44
N GLU A 284 -2.55 35.82 10.91
CA GLU A 284 -1.65 36.89 10.49
C GLU A 284 -0.18 36.58 10.83
N ARG A 285 0.05 36.00 12.01
CA ARG A 285 1.38 35.57 12.44
C ARG A 285 1.91 34.41 11.60
N LEU A 286 1.11 33.38 11.36
CA LEU A 286 1.47 32.27 10.47
C LEU A 286 1.81 32.77 9.06
N GLN A 287 1.01 33.71 8.54
CA GLN A 287 1.23 34.29 7.21
C GLN A 287 2.55 35.09 7.15
N SER A 288 2.81 35.95 8.14
CA SER A 288 3.99 36.82 8.17
C SER A 288 5.29 36.04 8.39
N VAL A 289 5.34 35.19 9.42
CA VAL A 289 6.54 34.38 9.75
C VAL A 289 6.79 33.34 8.66
N GLY A 290 5.73 32.69 8.15
CA GLY A 290 5.81 31.70 7.07
C GLY A 290 6.10 32.29 5.69
N LYS A 291 6.13 33.62 5.56
CA LYS A 291 6.24 34.38 4.29
C LYS A 291 5.26 33.86 3.24
N GLU A 292 4.01 33.70 3.64
CA GLU A 292 2.98 33.06 2.83
C GLU A 292 2.37 34.02 1.81
N PHE A 293 3.17 34.32 0.80
CA PHE A 293 2.82 35.12 -0.38
C PHE A 293 3.11 34.29 -1.64
N GLY A 294 2.20 34.32 -2.60
CA GLY A 294 2.39 33.65 -3.88
C GLY A 294 3.54 34.27 -4.67
N VAL A 295 4.53 33.46 -5.07
CA VAL A 295 5.72 33.94 -5.78
C VAL A 295 5.37 34.51 -7.16
N THR A 296 4.41 33.88 -7.85
CA THR A 296 3.98 34.32 -9.18
C THR A 296 2.86 35.37 -9.14
N THR A 297 1.91 35.23 -8.21
CA THR A 297 0.70 36.07 -8.18
C THR A 297 0.79 37.23 -7.21
N GLY A 298 1.74 37.22 -6.28
CA GLY A 298 1.82 38.16 -5.15
C GLY A 298 0.67 38.03 -4.14
N ARG A 299 -0.28 37.10 -4.34
CA ARG A 299 -1.47 36.96 -3.50
C ARG A 299 -1.10 36.45 -2.11
N LYS A 300 -1.65 37.07 -1.07
CA LYS A 300 -1.59 36.58 0.31
C LYS A 300 -2.26 35.21 0.40
N ARG A 301 -1.61 34.24 1.03
CA ARG A 301 -2.23 32.94 1.30
C ARG A 301 -3.03 32.99 2.58
N ARG A 302 -4.21 32.36 2.59
CA ARG A 302 -5.01 32.12 3.79
C ARG A 302 -4.27 31.12 4.67
N CYS A 303 -4.21 31.36 5.98
CA CYS A 303 -3.41 30.57 6.91
C CYS A 303 -4.28 30.08 8.08
N GLY A 304 -4.01 28.86 8.52
CA GLY A 304 -4.78 28.19 9.55
C GLY A 304 -3.95 27.13 10.26
N TRP A 305 -4.51 26.57 11.34
CA TRP A 305 -3.88 25.50 12.09
C TRP A 305 -3.73 24.22 11.25
N LEU A 306 -2.88 23.29 11.71
CA LEU A 306 -2.77 21.99 11.05
C LEU A 306 -4.10 21.24 11.15
N ASP A 307 -4.52 20.65 10.04
CA ASP A 307 -5.76 19.90 9.94
C ASP A 307 -5.50 18.40 9.70
N LEU A 308 -5.61 17.60 10.75
CA LEU A 308 -5.32 16.17 10.64
C LEU A 308 -6.50 15.35 10.13
N VAL A 309 -7.73 15.85 10.21
CA VAL A 309 -8.88 15.20 9.56
C VAL A 309 -8.66 15.19 8.04
N LEU A 310 -8.23 16.34 7.51
CA LEU A 310 -7.85 16.50 6.11
C LEU A 310 -6.62 15.69 5.72
N VAL A 311 -5.53 15.74 6.50
CA VAL A 311 -4.31 14.98 6.19
C VAL A 311 -4.58 13.47 6.20
N LYS A 312 -5.45 12.99 7.11
CA LYS A 312 -5.87 11.59 7.15
C LYS A 312 -6.75 11.19 5.98
N PHE A 313 -7.69 12.05 5.57
CA PHE A 313 -8.42 11.87 4.31
C PHE A 313 -7.45 11.77 3.13
N SER A 314 -6.43 12.62 3.13
CA SER A 314 -5.42 12.64 2.08
C SER A 314 -4.57 11.38 2.01
N HIS A 315 -4.16 10.87 3.16
CA HIS A 315 -3.50 9.58 3.28
C HIS A 315 -4.38 8.42 2.81
N THR A 316 -5.69 8.46 3.08
CA THR A 316 -6.63 7.39 2.69
C THR A 316 -6.71 7.23 1.16
N ILE A 317 -6.52 8.31 0.40
CA ILE A 317 -6.56 8.31 -1.07
C ILE A 317 -5.19 8.01 -1.68
N ASN A 318 -4.11 8.57 -1.12
CA ASN A 318 -2.78 8.48 -1.70
C ASN A 318 -1.87 7.40 -1.10
N TRP A 319 -2.31 6.72 -0.02
CA TRP A 319 -1.58 5.64 0.66
C TRP A 319 -0.11 5.99 0.93
N TYR A 320 0.13 7.17 1.52
CA TYR A 320 1.48 7.62 1.84
C TYR A 320 2.24 6.60 2.70
N ASP A 321 3.44 6.22 2.27
CA ASP A 321 4.35 5.38 3.05
C ASP A 321 5.01 6.18 4.18
N CYS A 322 5.27 7.47 3.93
CA CYS A 322 5.78 8.41 4.93
C CYS A 322 5.41 9.86 4.60
N PHE A 323 5.58 10.72 5.61
CA PHE A 323 5.45 12.16 5.48
C PHE A 323 6.80 12.88 5.44
N ASN A 324 6.79 13.98 4.70
CA ASN A 324 7.73 15.08 4.85
C ASN A 324 7.00 16.25 5.52
N LEU A 325 7.26 16.46 6.81
CA LEU A 325 6.70 17.56 7.59
C LEU A 325 7.54 18.82 7.36
N THR A 326 6.99 19.87 6.77
CA THR A 326 7.74 21.09 6.44
C THR A 326 7.35 22.27 7.31
N LYS A 327 8.25 23.26 7.37
CA LYS A 327 8.04 24.55 8.05
C LYS A 327 7.70 24.41 9.54
N LEU A 328 8.31 23.45 10.22
CA LEU A 328 8.16 23.28 11.66
C LEU A 328 8.66 24.53 12.42
N ASP A 329 9.71 25.16 11.91
CA ASP A 329 10.34 26.36 12.44
C ASP A 329 9.41 27.57 12.55
N ILE A 330 8.34 27.61 11.76
CA ILE A 330 7.37 28.70 11.80
C ILE A 330 6.57 28.70 13.11
N LEU A 331 6.51 27.56 13.80
CA LEU A 331 5.80 27.40 15.06
C LEU A 331 6.70 27.63 16.30
N ASP A 332 7.99 27.92 16.12
CA ASP A 332 8.99 28.02 17.20
C ASP A 332 8.60 28.96 18.34
N ASP A 333 8.03 30.12 18.01
CA ASP A 333 7.77 31.19 18.97
C ASP A 333 6.31 31.25 19.47
N PHE A 334 5.48 30.24 19.17
CA PHE A 334 4.10 30.18 19.66
C PHE A 334 4.05 29.73 21.12
N ASP A 335 3.13 30.30 21.91
CA ASP A 335 2.86 29.84 23.29
C ASP A 335 2.07 28.53 23.30
N GLU A 336 1.11 28.43 22.37
CA GLU A 336 0.30 27.24 22.14
C GLU A 336 0.13 27.01 20.64
N VAL A 337 0.05 25.74 20.26
CA VAL A 337 -0.22 25.30 18.88
C VAL A 337 -1.48 24.45 18.90
N LYS A 338 -2.39 24.70 17.98
CA LYS A 338 -3.63 23.92 17.85
C LYS A 338 -3.59 23.02 16.62
N VAL A 339 -4.26 21.87 16.71
CA VAL A 339 -4.40 20.89 15.63
C VAL A 339 -5.86 20.47 15.54
N ALA A 340 -6.47 20.58 14.37
CA ALA A 340 -7.84 20.10 14.16
C ALA A 340 -7.85 18.57 14.08
N THR A 341 -8.67 17.94 14.92
CA THR A 341 -8.70 16.48 15.12
C THR A 341 -10.07 15.87 14.84
N GLU A 342 -11.12 16.69 14.82
CA GLU A 342 -12.48 16.23 14.58
C GLU A 342 -13.33 17.33 13.94
N TYR A 343 -14.25 16.93 13.06
CA TYR A 343 -15.29 17.79 12.54
C TYR A 343 -16.64 17.35 13.07
N ARG A 344 -17.48 18.31 13.46
CA ARG A 344 -18.87 18.08 13.87
C ARG A 344 -19.82 18.90 13.03
N TYR A 345 -20.91 18.29 12.59
CA TYR A 345 -21.98 19.01 11.91
C TYR A 345 -23.31 18.66 12.55
N LYS A 346 -24.06 19.69 12.97
CA LYS A 346 -25.33 19.54 13.72
C LYS A 346 -25.20 18.65 14.97
N GLY A 347 -24.07 18.77 15.67
CA GLY A 347 -23.76 18.01 16.89
C GLY A 347 -23.17 16.61 16.66
N GLU A 348 -23.20 16.10 15.43
CA GLU A 348 -22.71 14.76 15.08
C GLU A 348 -21.28 14.78 14.55
N LYS A 349 -20.47 13.80 14.95
CA LYS A 349 -19.10 13.63 14.45
C LYS A 349 -19.10 13.16 13.01
N LEU A 350 -18.37 13.84 12.14
CA LEU A 350 -18.14 13.39 10.76
C LEU A 350 -17.07 12.30 10.72
N ALA A 351 -17.30 11.30 9.87
CA ALA A 351 -16.37 10.17 9.70
C ALA A 351 -15.13 10.53 8.87
N SER A 352 -15.22 11.56 8.03
CA SER A 352 -14.24 11.93 7.00
C SER A 352 -14.39 13.42 6.66
N PHE A 353 -13.44 13.96 5.89
CA PHE A 353 -13.61 15.21 5.18
C PHE A 353 -14.87 15.11 4.26
N PRO A 354 -15.87 16.00 4.40
CA PRO A 354 -17.10 15.92 3.64
C PRO A 354 -16.95 16.53 2.23
N ALA A 355 -17.68 15.97 1.26
CA ALA A 355 -17.73 16.50 -0.11
C ALA A 355 -18.68 17.70 -0.26
N ASP A 356 -19.68 17.83 0.62
CA ASP A 356 -20.65 18.93 0.59
C ASP A 356 -20.04 20.22 1.17
N LEU A 357 -19.90 21.25 0.32
CA LEU A 357 -19.38 22.56 0.72
C LEU A 357 -20.24 23.23 1.78
N HIS A 358 -21.56 23.03 1.76
CA HIS A 358 -22.43 23.61 2.78
C HIS A 358 -22.15 22.99 4.15
N VAL A 359 -21.83 21.69 4.20
CA VAL A 359 -21.36 21.05 5.43
C VAL A 359 -20.00 21.60 5.84
N LEU A 360 -19.05 21.75 4.91
CA LEU A 360 -17.73 22.32 5.20
C LEU A 360 -17.79 23.74 5.78
N ASP A 361 -18.69 24.59 5.28
CA ASP A 361 -18.82 25.98 5.72
C ASP A 361 -19.53 26.12 7.07
N ASN A 362 -20.32 25.12 7.48
CA ASN A 362 -21.18 25.20 8.67
C ASN A 362 -20.84 24.15 9.73
N MET A 363 -19.72 23.45 9.59
CA MET A 363 -19.25 22.49 10.59
C MET A 363 -18.39 23.17 11.66
N GLU A 364 -18.42 22.59 12.85
CA GLU A 364 -17.53 22.94 13.96
C GLU A 364 -16.25 22.12 13.86
N VAL A 365 -15.11 22.79 13.99
CA VAL A 365 -13.79 22.17 14.04
C VAL A 365 -13.34 22.05 15.49
N ILE A 366 -13.10 20.82 15.93
CA ILE A 366 -12.59 20.53 17.27
C ILE A 366 -11.06 20.45 17.21
N TYR A 367 -10.42 21.19 18.11
CA TYR A 367 -8.97 21.29 18.19
C TYR A 367 -8.42 20.62 19.43
N GLN A 368 -7.25 20.00 19.27
CA GLN A 368 -6.36 19.68 20.37
C GLN A 368 -5.28 20.75 20.49
N THR A 369 -5.07 21.26 21.70
CA THR A 369 -4.07 22.28 22.01
C THR A 369 -2.81 21.63 22.57
N PHE A 370 -1.66 22.06 22.07
CA PHE A 370 -0.34 21.67 22.52
C PHE A 370 0.41 22.89 23.05
N PRO A 371 1.23 22.76 24.10
CA PRO A 371 2.16 23.81 24.47
C PRO A 371 3.17 24.00 23.34
N GLY A 372 3.45 25.25 22.99
CA GLY A 372 4.55 25.58 22.08
C GLY A 372 5.91 25.27 22.71
N TRP A 373 6.99 25.43 21.93
CA TRP A 373 8.35 25.09 22.41
C TRP A 373 9.25 26.29 22.67
N LYS A 374 8.90 27.51 22.22
CA LYS A 374 9.65 28.76 22.48
C LYS A 374 11.16 28.61 22.29
N SER A 375 11.54 27.88 21.25
CA SER A 375 12.92 27.47 21.01
C SER A 375 13.16 27.29 19.52
N LYS A 376 14.34 27.69 19.07
CA LYS A 376 14.69 27.67 17.65
C LYS A 376 14.98 26.24 17.18
N THR A 377 14.26 25.78 16.17
CA THR A 377 14.48 24.47 15.51
C THR A 377 15.36 24.57 14.27
N VAL A 378 15.50 25.76 13.70
CA VAL A 378 16.35 26.02 12.53
C VAL A 378 17.81 25.66 12.81
N GLY A 379 18.38 24.81 11.95
CA GLY A 379 19.79 24.41 12.01
C GLY A 379 20.05 23.09 12.74
N LEU A 380 19.06 22.57 13.47
CA LEU A 380 19.12 21.24 14.07
C LEU A 380 19.20 20.16 12.98
N LYS A 381 19.98 19.10 13.25
CA LYS A 381 20.27 18.05 12.26
C LYS A 381 19.73 16.69 12.65
N LYS A 382 19.44 16.47 13.93
CA LYS A 382 18.95 15.21 14.46
C LYS A 382 17.58 15.36 15.10
N TYR A 383 16.77 14.30 15.04
CA TYR A 383 15.42 14.30 15.63
C TYR A 383 15.48 14.53 17.15
N GLU A 384 16.48 13.94 17.81
CA GLU A 384 16.68 13.99 19.26
C GLU A 384 17.10 15.39 19.76
N GLU A 385 17.54 16.27 18.86
CA GLU A 385 17.88 17.65 19.18
C GLU A 385 16.65 18.56 19.21
N LEU A 386 15.52 18.14 18.59
CA LEU A 386 14.30 18.93 18.58
C LEU A 386 13.76 19.15 20.01
N PRO A 387 13.18 20.32 20.33
CA PRO A 387 12.51 20.53 21.61
C PRO A 387 11.46 19.46 21.89
N VAL A 388 11.30 19.10 23.17
CA VAL A 388 10.38 18.03 23.58
C VAL A 388 8.95 18.26 23.07
N ASN A 389 8.46 19.50 23.12
CA ASN A 389 7.11 19.81 22.65
C ASN A 389 6.99 19.76 21.11
N ALA A 390 8.07 20.08 20.37
CA ALA A 390 8.11 19.90 18.93
C ALA A 390 8.07 18.41 18.55
N ARG A 391 8.80 17.55 19.28
CA ARG A 391 8.71 16.10 19.09
C ARG A 391 7.32 15.56 19.42
N LYS A 392 6.71 15.97 20.53
CA LYS A 392 5.33 15.58 20.89
C LYS A 392 4.33 16.00 19.81
N TYR A 393 4.52 17.16 19.20
CA TYR A 393 3.72 17.62 18.07
C TYR A 393 3.84 16.68 16.87
N ILE A 394 5.07 16.28 16.51
CA ILE A 394 5.33 15.33 15.42
C ILE A 394 4.76 13.95 15.75
N ASP A 395 5.05 13.41 16.95
CA ASP A 395 4.57 12.12 17.41
C ASP A 395 3.04 12.05 17.36
N PHE A 396 2.35 13.14 17.71
CA PHE A 396 0.90 13.23 17.62
C PHE A 396 0.37 13.16 16.17
N ILE A 397 1.04 13.84 15.23
CA ILE A 397 0.71 13.73 13.80
C ILE A 397 0.83 12.27 13.35
N GLU A 398 1.92 11.60 13.73
CA GLU A 398 2.17 10.20 13.37
C GLU A 398 1.13 9.25 13.98
N GLU A 399 0.78 9.44 15.25
CA GLU A 399 -0.23 8.64 15.97
C GLU A 399 -1.62 8.79 15.33
N PHE A 400 -2.04 10.03 15.05
CA PHE A 400 -3.37 10.29 14.52
C PHE A 400 -3.57 9.75 13.10
N THR A 401 -2.54 9.89 12.26
CA THR A 401 -2.56 9.52 10.84
C THR A 401 -2.16 8.07 10.58
N GLY A 402 -1.36 7.48 11.46
CA GLY A 402 -0.73 6.17 11.27
C GLY A 402 0.49 6.18 10.33
N VAL A 403 1.04 7.35 9.99
CA VAL A 403 2.11 7.53 9.00
C VAL A 403 3.29 8.28 9.62
N LYS A 404 4.52 7.80 9.40
CA LYS A 404 5.74 8.37 9.98
C LYS A 404 6.23 9.62 9.25
N CYS A 405 6.68 10.62 10.00
CA CYS A 405 7.36 11.82 9.53
C CYS A 405 8.85 11.51 9.31
N LYS A 406 9.17 10.89 8.17
CA LYS A 406 10.54 10.50 7.77
C LYS A 406 11.43 11.71 7.51
N TYR A 407 10.86 12.79 7.00
CA TYR A 407 11.59 14.03 6.74
C TYR A 407 10.94 15.19 7.49
N ILE A 408 11.75 16.04 8.12
CA ILE A 408 11.28 17.18 8.91
C ILE A 408 12.07 18.42 8.48
N GLY A 409 11.39 19.38 7.86
CA GLY A 409 11.95 20.66 7.46
C GLY A 409 11.85 21.70 8.57
N THR A 410 12.99 22.17 9.04
CA THR A 410 13.14 23.24 10.04
C THR A 410 13.68 24.53 9.43
N GLY A 411 13.45 24.76 8.14
CA GLY A 411 13.89 25.95 7.43
C GLY A 411 13.77 25.84 5.91
N PRO A 412 14.17 26.88 5.16
CA PRO A 412 14.04 26.93 3.71
C PRO A 412 15.17 26.18 2.97
N GLY A 413 16.40 26.20 3.49
CA GLY A 413 17.57 25.62 2.81
C GLY A 413 17.59 24.09 2.83
N ARG A 414 18.17 23.45 1.82
CA ARG A 414 18.21 21.98 1.68
C ARG A 414 18.77 21.28 2.92
N GLU A 415 19.81 21.86 3.50
CA GLU A 415 20.53 21.41 4.69
C GLU A 415 19.68 21.45 5.98
N THR A 416 18.55 22.15 5.98
CA THR A 416 17.64 22.24 7.14
C THR A 416 16.54 21.18 7.10
N THR A 417 16.83 20.02 6.52
CA THR A 417 15.93 18.86 6.53
C THR A 417 16.54 17.79 7.41
N ILE A 418 15.87 17.49 8.53
CA ILE A 418 16.20 16.36 9.40
C ILE A 418 15.64 15.11 8.74
N THR A 419 16.48 14.08 8.59
CA THR A 419 16.01 12.75 8.21
C THR A 419 15.84 11.95 9.49
N ASN A 420 14.62 11.50 9.76
CA ASN A 420 14.31 10.55 10.81
C ASN A 420 14.27 9.15 10.16
N PRO A 421 15.37 8.37 10.22
CA PRO A 421 15.42 7.05 9.59
C PRO A 421 14.54 6.02 10.30
N GLY A 422 13.75 6.42 11.31
CA GLY A 422 12.86 5.63 12.15
C GLY A 422 12.37 4.36 11.46
N SER A 423 13.17 3.31 11.56
CA SER A 423 12.87 2.10 10.84
C SER A 423 11.72 1.42 11.54
N TRP A 424 10.79 0.90 10.73
CA TRP A 424 9.81 -0.09 11.17
C TRP A 424 10.48 -1.27 11.92
N LEU A 425 11.79 -1.49 11.74
CA LEU A 425 12.60 -2.51 12.43
C LEU A 425 13.18 -2.08 13.79
N ALA A 426 13.53 -0.81 14.01
CA ALA A 426 14.27 -0.39 15.20
C ALA A 426 13.36 -0.30 16.45
N HIS A 427 12.07 -0.03 16.27
CA HIS A 427 11.08 -0.16 17.34
C HIS A 427 10.54 -1.59 17.52
N HIS A 428 10.78 -2.51 16.57
CA HIS A 428 10.42 -3.93 16.72
C HIS A 428 11.57 -4.82 17.22
N ILE A 429 12.79 -4.30 17.35
CA ILE A 429 13.92 -4.99 18.02
C ILE A 429 14.02 -4.61 19.52
N HIS A 430 13.04 -3.86 20.04
CA HIS A 430 12.80 -3.70 21.49
C HIS A 430 11.47 -4.27 21.98
N PHE A 431 10.76 -5.03 21.16
CA PHE A 431 9.53 -5.75 21.58
C PHE A 431 9.78 -7.19 22.04
N PHE A 432 11.01 -7.52 22.39
CA PHE A 432 11.40 -8.76 23.07
C PHE A 432 12.45 -8.50 24.16
N THR A 433 12.16 -7.55 25.05
CA THR A 433 12.69 -7.50 26.43
C THR A 433 11.70 -6.70 27.29
N LEU A 434 11.24 -7.29 28.38
CA LEU A 434 10.26 -6.80 29.36
C LEU A 434 10.90 -5.68 30.23
N THR A 435 10.21 -4.88 31.05
CA THR A 435 9.03 -5.15 31.89
C THR A 435 8.17 -3.91 32.13
N THR A 436 6.92 -4.24 32.45
CA THR A 436 5.89 -3.48 33.16
C THR A 436 6.41 -2.80 34.43
N ASP A 437 6.37 -1.47 34.49
CA ASP A 437 6.22 -0.74 35.75
C ASP A 437 4.77 -0.24 35.86
N ARG A 438 4.02 -0.84 36.80
CA ARG A 438 2.80 -0.26 37.36
C ARG A 438 2.75 -0.58 38.85
N SER A 439 3.42 0.23 39.67
CA SER A 439 2.80 0.75 40.90
C SER A 439 3.53 1.94 41.52
N GLN A 440 2.82 3.07 41.55
CA GLN A 440 2.85 4.14 42.55
C GLN A 440 4.17 4.89 42.84
N HIS A 441 4.27 6.12 42.33
CA HIS A 441 4.77 7.24 43.12
C HIS A 441 3.76 8.40 43.11
N HIS A 442 3.26 8.70 44.30
CA HIS A 442 2.54 9.94 44.60
C HIS A 442 3.47 11.13 44.39
N PHE A 443 3.05 12.11 43.58
CA PHE A 443 3.39 13.51 43.83
C PHE A 443 2.10 14.33 43.84
N ILE A 444 2.02 15.15 44.88
CA ILE A 444 0.84 15.84 45.39
C ILE A 444 0.52 17.06 44.52
N ALA A 445 -0.73 17.16 44.05
CA ALA A 445 -1.40 18.43 43.78
C ALA A 445 -2.90 18.26 44.12
N GLY A 446 -3.42 19.18 44.94
CA GLY A 446 -4.76 19.15 45.54
C GLY A 446 -5.94 19.33 44.56
N PRO A 447 -7.18 19.29 45.09
CA PRO A 447 -8.35 18.82 44.35
C PRO A 447 -9.08 19.96 43.62
N VAL A 448 -9.45 19.73 42.35
CA VAL A 448 -10.58 20.44 41.71
C VAL A 448 -11.36 19.48 40.82
N GLY A 449 -12.60 19.18 41.23
CA GLY A 449 -13.76 19.03 40.36
C GLY A 449 -13.83 17.84 39.40
N HIS A 450 -14.67 16.86 39.75
CA HIS A 450 -15.18 15.83 38.86
C HIS A 450 -15.68 16.35 37.49
N MET A 451 -15.13 15.81 36.40
CA MET A 451 -15.90 15.50 35.20
C MET A 451 -15.22 14.32 34.47
N SER A 452 -15.76 13.11 34.68
CA SER A 452 -15.26 11.87 34.07
C SER A 452 -15.50 11.88 32.56
N THR A 453 -14.46 12.17 31.78
CA THR A 453 -14.37 11.82 30.36
C THR A 453 -13.55 10.55 30.24
N MET A 454 -14.19 9.43 29.89
CA MET A 454 -13.51 8.16 29.65
C MET A 454 -12.73 8.24 28.33
N THR A 455 -11.47 8.66 28.36
CA THR A 455 -10.50 8.35 27.31
C THR A 455 -10.21 6.85 27.32
N GLN A 456 -10.86 6.08 26.46
CA GLN A 456 -10.49 4.68 26.22
C GLN A 456 -9.14 4.65 25.50
N THR A 457 -8.08 4.32 26.25
CA THR A 457 -6.77 4.01 25.69
C THR A 457 -6.88 2.68 24.96
N LEU A 458 -6.75 2.68 23.63
CA LEU A 458 -6.68 1.44 22.85
C LEU A 458 -5.41 0.69 23.27
N THR A 459 -5.59 -0.47 23.87
CA THR A 459 -4.51 -1.38 24.24
C THR A 459 -3.98 -2.10 23.00
N GLU A 460 -2.80 -2.71 23.08
CA GLU A 460 -2.29 -3.60 22.02
C GLU A 460 -3.25 -4.76 21.73
N ASP A 461 -4.01 -5.21 22.74
CA ASP A 461 -5.08 -6.19 22.57
C ASP A 461 -6.22 -5.62 21.71
N ASP A 462 -6.56 -4.34 21.85
CA ASP A 462 -7.57 -3.68 21.02
C ASP A 462 -7.10 -3.49 19.57
N LEU A 463 -5.82 -3.16 19.36
CA LEU A 463 -5.21 -3.10 18.03
C LEU A 463 -5.13 -4.48 17.37
N TYR A 464 -4.77 -5.52 18.12
CA TYR A 464 -4.82 -6.90 17.63
C TYR A 464 -6.25 -7.31 17.31
N ARG A 465 -7.23 -7.04 18.17
CA ARG A 465 -8.65 -7.40 17.94
C ARG A 465 -9.26 -6.71 16.71
N THR A 466 -8.70 -5.59 16.27
CA THR A 466 -9.17 -4.86 15.08
C THR A 466 -8.42 -5.22 13.79
N CYS A 467 -7.29 -5.93 13.89
CA CYS A 467 -6.51 -6.32 12.71
C CYS A 467 -7.22 -7.36 11.83
N SER A 468 -6.87 -7.40 10.54
CA SER A 468 -7.38 -8.41 9.60
C SER A 468 -7.02 -9.83 10.04
N GLN A 469 -5.85 -10.00 10.67
CA GLN A 469 -5.42 -11.28 11.24
C GLN A 469 -6.38 -11.76 12.34
N TYR A 470 -6.79 -10.92 13.29
CA TYR A 470 -7.74 -11.35 14.30
C TYR A 470 -9.12 -11.61 13.70
N ARG A 471 -9.65 -10.64 12.92
CA ARG A 471 -11.01 -10.72 12.37
C ARG A 471 -11.24 -11.87 11.39
N LEU A 472 -10.21 -12.30 10.66
CA LEU A 472 -10.35 -13.27 9.58
C LEU A 472 -9.68 -14.62 9.87
N TRP A 473 -8.81 -14.70 10.87
CA TRP A 473 -7.97 -15.87 11.12
C TRP A 473 -7.94 -16.36 12.56
N SER A 474 -8.43 -15.61 13.54
CA SER A 474 -8.44 -16.02 14.94
C SER A 474 -9.85 -16.09 15.49
N PHE A 475 -10.24 -17.29 15.91
CA PHE A 475 -11.56 -17.60 16.44
C PHE A 475 -11.41 -18.23 17.81
N SER A 476 -12.34 -17.97 18.72
CA SER A 476 -12.54 -18.88 19.85
C SER A 476 -13.17 -20.18 19.34
N PRO A 477 -13.02 -21.31 20.06
CA PRO A 477 -13.69 -22.56 19.71
C PRO A 477 -15.20 -22.41 19.51
N THR A 478 -15.85 -21.61 20.36
CA THR A 478 -17.29 -21.34 20.30
C THR A 478 -17.68 -20.53 19.07
N THR A 479 -16.92 -19.48 18.72
CA THR A 479 -17.19 -18.66 17.54
C THR A 479 -16.95 -19.44 16.25
N LEU A 480 -15.92 -20.29 16.20
CA LEU A 480 -15.64 -21.15 15.05
C LEU A 480 -16.78 -22.16 14.82
N ALA A 481 -17.24 -22.82 15.87
CA ALA A 481 -18.36 -23.75 15.81
C ALA A 481 -19.66 -23.04 15.37
N ALA A 482 -19.98 -21.88 15.97
CA ALA A 482 -21.16 -21.11 15.60
C ALA A 482 -21.16 -20.67 14.12
N LEU A 483 -19.98 -20.30 13.58
CA LEU A 483 -19.85 -19.91 12.18
C LEU A 483 -20.12 -21.09 11.23
N ARG A 484 -19.56 -22.26 11.54
CA ARG A 484 -19.79 -23.50 10.76
C ARG A 484 -21.25 -23.90 10.80
N SER A 485 -21.85 -23.94 11.99
CA SER A 485 -23.26 -24.30 12.16
C SER A 485 -24.21 -23.35 11.43
N LYS A 486 -23.91 -22.04 11.44
CA LYS A 486 -24.64 -21.03 10.67
C LYS A 486 -24.53 -21.27 9.16
N THR A 487 -23.32 -21.47 8.65
CA THR A 487 -23.08 -21.72 7.21
C THR A 487 -23.77 -23.01 6.76
N HIS A 488 -23.68 -24.08 7.55
CA HIS A 488 -24.34 -25.36 7.30
C HIS A 488 -25.88 -25.20 7.27
N SER A 489 -26.45 -24.59 8.31
CA SER A 489 -27.90 -24.40 8.43
C SER A 489 -28.47 -23.55 7.28
N LEU A 490 -27.76 -22.52 6.82
CA LEU A 490 -28.18 -21.72 5.67
C LEU A 490 -28.18 -22.54 4.37
N ALA A 491 -27.17 -23.38 4.17
CA ALA A 491 -27.10 -24.26 3.00
C ALA A 491 -28.17 -25.36 3.04
N LEU A 492 -28.40 -25.97 4.21
CA LEU A 492 -29.45 -26.94 4.44
C LEU A 492 -30.84 -26.34 4.20
N HIS A 493 -31.09 -25.12 4.69
CA HIS A 493 -32.34 -24.40 4.43
C HIS A 493 -32.57 -24.14 2.94
N ARG A 494 -31.52 -23.79 2.18
CA ARG A 494 -31.62 -23.65 0.72
C ARG A 494 -31.89 -24.97 0.02
N ALA A 495 -31.19 -26.05 0.38
CA ALA A 495 -31.40 -27.37 -0.20
C ALA A 495 -32.84 -27.87 0.05
N THR A 496 -33.35 -27.68 1.27
CA THR A 496 -34.71 -28.08 1.65
C THR A 496 -35.79 -27.21 1.01
N THR A 497 -35.59 -25.89 0.93
CA THR A 497 -36.61 -24.95 0.43
C THR A 497 -36.62 -24.85 -1.09
N THR A 498 -35.45 -24.75 -1.72
CA THR A 498 -35.32 -24.50 -3.17
C THR A 498 -35.32 -25.79 -3.98
N SER A 499 -34.79 -26.88 -3.42
CA SER A 499 -34.68 -28.17 -4.12
C SER A 499 -35.63 -29.26 -3.58
N HIS A 500 -36.47 -28.92 -2.59
CA HIS A 500 -37.43 -29.83 -1.95
C HIS A 500 -36.84 -31.15 -1.42
N ILE A 501 -35.57 -31.12 -1.01
CA ILE A 501 -34.86 -32.29 -0.50
C ILE A 501 -35.08 -32.38 1.02
N PRO A 502 -35.54 -33.51 1.59
CA PRO A 502 -35.69 -33.66 3.03
C PRO A 502 -34.36 -33.49 3.77
N ALA A 503 -34.36 -32.73 4.87
CA ALA A 503 -33.14 -32.41 5.63
C ALA A 503 -32.40 -33.67 6.12
N GLU A 504 -33.13 -34.74 6.46
CA GLU A 504 -32.61 -36.03 6.90
C GLU A 504 -31.74 -36.75 5.85
N LYS A 505 -31.94 -36.42 4.57
CA LYS A 505 -31.17 -36.98 3.45
C LYS A 505 -29.91 -36.17 3.15
N CYS A 506 -29.77 -34.98 3.72
CA CYS A 506 -28.59 -34.14 3.55
C CYS A 506 -27.46 -34.54 4.50
N LEU A 507 -26.24 -34.08 4.19
CA LEU A 507 -25.14 -34.18 5.15
C LEU A 507 -25.47 -33.43 6.44
N THR A 508 -24.99 -33.96 7.57
CA THR A 508 -24.95 -33.27 8.86
C THR A 508 -23.68 -32.40 8.97
N GLU A 509 -23.66 -31.47 9.92
CA GLU A 509 -22.47 -30.63 10.19
C GLU A 509 -21.21 -31.46 10.47
N THR A 510 -21.35 -32.57 11.21
CA THR A 510 -20.24 -33.48 11.52
C THR A 510 -19.75 -34.21 10.27
N GLU A 511 -20.66 -34.74 9.45
CA GLU A 511 -20.29 -35.40 8.18
C GLU A 511 -19.59 -34.42 7.22
N GLU A 512 -20.05 -33.17 7.18
CA GLU A 512 -19.41 -32.11 6.40
C GLU A 512 -17.96 -31.85 6.86
N LEU A 513 -17.72 -31.77 8.17
CA LEU A 513 -16.37 -31.59 8.72
C LEU A 513 -15.45 -32.79 8.48
N LEU A 514 -15.96 -34.02 8.55
CA LEU A 514 -15.22 -35.22 8.20
C LEU A 514 -14.80 -35.20 6.72
N LEU A 515 -15.70 -34.80 5.84
CA LEU A 515 -15.42 -34.70 4.41
C LEU A 515 -14.37 -33.61 4.12
N ILE A 516 -14.48 -32.42 4.73
CA ILE A 516 -13.48 -31.35 4.60
C ILE A 516 -12.11 -31.83 5.07
N THR A 517 -12.04 -32.50 6.22
CA THR A 517 -10.79 -33.01 6.80
C THR A 517 -10.15 -34.06 5.90
N ARG A 518 -10.96 -34.97 5.33
CA ARG A 518 -10.49 -35.95 4.34
C ARG A 518 -9.90 -35.28 3.11
N TYR A 519 -10.50 -34.20 2.62
CA TYR A 519 -9.98 -33.45 1.49
C TYR A 519 -8.75 -32.59 1.81
N CYS A 520 -8.55 -32.20 3.07
CA CYS A 520 -7.28 -31.61 3.52
C CYS A 520 -6.13 -32.62 3.45
N ASP A 521 -6.36 -33.89 3.83
CA ASP A 521 -5.34 -34.94 3.66
C ASP A 521 -5.14 -35.33 2.18
N GLN A 522 -6.21 -35.34 1.38
CA GLN A 522 -6.11 -35.49 -0.08
C GLN A 522 -5.29 -34.37 -0.73
N LEU A 523 -5.46 -33.12 -0.30
CA LEU A 523 -4.64 -32.00 -0.74
C LEU A 523 -3.17 -32.23 -0.45
N ARG A 524 -2.85 -32.67 0.77
CA ARG A 524 -1.48 -32.91 1.23
C ARG A 524 -0.79 -34.00 0.42
N THR A 525 -1.49 -35.10 0.15
CA THR A 525 -0.99 -36.22 -0.69
C THR A 525 -0.87 -35.82 -2.15
N THR A 526 -1.84 -35.07 -2.69
CA THR A 526 -1.79 -34.54 -4.06
C THR A 526 -0.61 -33.57 -4.23
N ALA A 527 -0.41 -32.65 -3.29
CA ALA A 527 0.74 -31.74 -3.30
C ALA A 527 2.08 -32.49 -3.22
N ALA A 528 2.15 -33.59 -2.47
CA ALA A 528 3.33 -34.46 -2.44
C ALA A 528 3.58 -35.13 -3.81
N HIS A 529 2.53 -35.53 -4.54
CA HIS A 529 2.65 -36.02 -5.92
C HIS A 529 3.23 -34.96 -6.88
N PHE A 530 2.98 -33.68 -6.63
CA PHE A 530 3.62 -32.56 -7.32
C PHE A 530 5.05 -32.25 -6.86
N SER A 531 5.56 -32.94 -5.83
CA SER A 531 6.80 -32.58 -5.14
C SER A 531 6.79 -31.15 -4.61
N PHE A 532 5.60 -30.62 -4.28
CA PHE A 532 5.50 -29.28 -3.74
C PHE A 532 6.06 -29.21 -2.32
N PRO A 533 6.75 -28.11 -1.99
CA PRO A 533 7.29 -27.90 -0.66
C PRO A 533 6.17 -27.73 0.36
N ILE A 534 6.52 -27.94 1.64
CA ILE A 534 5.56 -27.98 2.75
C ILE A 534 4.73 -26.70 2.89
N ASN A 535 5.29 -25.56 2.46
CA ASN A 535 4.59 -24.28 2.47
C ASN A 535 3.38 -24.24 1.53
N VAL A 536 3.51 -24.77 0.32
CA VAL A 536 2.37 -24.90 -0.61
C VAL A 536 1.29 -25.78 -0.02
N LYS A 537 1.67 -26.88 0.65
CA LYS A 537 0.71 -27.79 1.31
C LYS A 537 -0.09 -27.06 2.38
N ALA A 538 0.59 -26.33 3.26
CA ALA A 538 -0.06 -25.62 4.35
C ALA A 538 -0.98 -24.50 3.84
N THR A 539 -0.51 -23.71 2.89
CA THR A 539 -1.30 -22.63 2.28
C THR A 539 -2.54 -23.19 1.58
N ALA A 540 -2.42 -24.31 0.84
CA ALA A 540 -3.57 -24.97 0.22
C ALA A 540 -4.61 -25.47 1.24
N VAL A 541 -4.16 -26.13 2.32
CA VAL A 541 -5.07 -26.59 3.37
C VAL A 541 -5.76 -25.41 4.07
N GLN A 542 -5.03 -24.34 4.37
CA GLN A 542 -5.62 -23.14 4.98
C GLN A 542 -6.68 -22.51 4.08
N TYR A 543 -6.42 -22.40 2.78
CA TYR A 543 -7.38 -21.86 1.82
C TYR A 543 -8.63 -22.73 1.73
N LEU A 544 -8.49 -24.06 1.69
CA LEU A 544 -9.65 -24.96 1.65
C LEU A 544 -10.48 -24.81 2.91
N ARG A 545 -9.86 -24.80 4.08
CA ARG A 545 -10.59 -24.69 5.36
C ARG A 545 -11.25 -23.32 5.51
N ARG A 546 -10.62 -22.24 5.06
CA ARG A 546 -11.22 -20.90 5.03
C ARG A 546 -12.39 -20.79 4.06
N PHE A 547 -12.28 -21.43 2.90
CA PHE A 547 -13.38 -21.50 1.94
C PHE A 547 -14.67 -22.01 2.61
N TYR A 548 -14.54 -23.08 3.42
CA TYR A 548 -15.64 -23.70 4.15
C TYR A 548 -16.07 -23.00 5.45
N LEU A 549 -15.48 -21.83 5.80
CA LEU A 549 -16.05 -20.98 6.84
C LEU A 549 -17.25 -20.17 6.35
N SER A 550 -17.34 -19.93 5.03
CA SER A 550 -18.38 -19.09 4.41
C SER A 550 -19.20 -19.82 3.34
N ASN A 551 -18.84 -21.06 3.03
CA ASN A 551 -19.50 -21.90 2.05
C ASN A 551 -19.68 -23.30 2.65
N SER A 552 -20.69 -24.04 2.18
CA SER A 552 -20.95 -25.41 2.61
C SER A 552 -20.62 -26.41 1.50
N CYS A 553 -20.25 -27.64 1.89
CA CYS A 553 -20.09 -28.78 1.00
C CYS A 553 -21.37 -29.09 0.22
N LEU A 554 -22.55 -28.83 0.78
CA LEU A 554 -23.86 -29.01 0.13
C LEU A 554 -24.00 -28.18 -1.16
N THR A 555 -23.32 -27.03 -1.22
CA THR A 555 -23.30 -26.14 -2.38
C THR A 555 -22.05 -26.35 -3.23
N TYR A 556 -20.90 -26.51 -2.58
CA TYR A 556 -19.59 -26.60 -3.23
C TYR A 556 -18.83 -27.83 -2.72
N PRO A 557 -18.96 -28.99 -3.38
CA PRO A 557 -18.30 -30.21 -2.95
C PRO A 557 -16.77 -30.08 -2.90
N PRO A 558 -16.09 -30.55 -1.83
CA PRO A 558 -14.64 -30.46 -1.72
C PRO A 558 -13.87 -31.06 -2.90
N LYS A 559 -14.43 -32.12 -3.53
CA LYS A 559 -13.89 -32.78 -4.73
C LYS A 559 -13.69 -31.83 -5.91
N ASP A 560 -14.53 -30.80 -6.01
CA ASP A 560 -14.52 -29.80 -7.07
C ASP A 560 -13.62 -28.60 -6.70
N ILE A 561 -13.50 -28.28 -5.41
CA ILE A 561 -12.81 -27.07 -4.92
C ILE A 561 -11.31 -27.28 -4.70
N TYR A 562 -10.90 -28.44 -4.18
CA TYR A 562 -9.54 -28.62 -3.68
C TYR A 562 -8.47 -28.48 -4.78
N LYS A 563 -8.78 -28.83 -6.03
CA LYS A 563 -7.86 -28.70 -7.17
C LYS A 563 -7.51 -27.25 -7.46
N SER A 564 -8.51 -26.37 -7.50
CA SER A 564 -8.36 -24.93 -7.69
C SER A 564 -7.60 -24.30 -6.54
N VAL A 565 -7.90 -24.72 -5.30
CA VAL A 565 -7.19 -24.26 -4.11
C VAL A 565 -5.71 -24.63 -4.16
N LEU A 566 -5.37 -25.87 -4.52
CA LEU A 566 -3.98 -26.32 -4.64
C LEU A 566 -3.23 -25.55 -5.74
N TRP A 567 -3.87 -25.35 -6.89
CA TRP A 567 -3.30 -24.58 -7.99
C TRP A 567 -3.05 -23.13 -7.56
N LEU A 568 -4.03 -22.48 -6.93
CA LEU A 568 -3.91 -21.11 -6.42
C LEU A 568 -2.79 -20.99 -5.38
N ALA A 569 -2.74 -21.90 -4.40
CA ALA A 569 -1.70 -21.91 -3.37
C ALA A 569 -0.30 -22.08 -3.96
N SER A 570 -0.14 -22.88 -5.02
CA SER A 570 1.14 -23.00 -5.72
C SER A 570 1.59 -21.66 -6.31
N LYS A 571 0.67 -20.86 -6.86
CA LYS A 571 0.96 -19.53 -7.38
C LYS A 571 1.31 -18.55 -6.28
N THR A 572 0.55 -18.53 -5.18
CA THR A 572 0.81 -17.66 -4.03
C THR A 572 2.21 -17.87 -3.46
N GLU A 573 2.64 -19.13 -3.36
CA GLU A 573 3.94 -19.50 -2.80
C GLU A 573 5.09 -19.47 -3.83
N GLY A 574 4.86 -18.88 -5.01
CA GLY A 574 5.89 -18.70 -6.05
C GLY A 574 6.26 -19.99 -6.81
N MET A 575 5.51 -21.07 -6.65
CA MET A 575 5.70 -22.34 -7.35
C MET A 575 4.85 -22.35 -8.63
N HIS A 576 5.40 -21.78 -9.70
CA HIS A 576 4.68 -21.67 -10.97
C HIS A 576 4.63 -23.01 -11.72
N TYR A 577 3.48 -23.68 -11.68
CA TYR A 577 3.17 -24.82 -12.55
C TYR A 577 2.25 -24.38 -13.71
N PRO A 578 2.58 -24.61 -14.99
CA PRO A 578 1.68 -24.30 -16.09
C PRO A 578 0.34 -25.02 -15.91
N LEU A 579 -0.78 -24.34 -16.15
CA LEU A 579 -2.12 -24.91 -15.88
C LEU A 579 -2.37 -26.21 -16.66
N GLY A 580 -1.86 -26.31 -17.89
CA GLY A 580 -1.99 -27.54 -18.70
C GLY A 580 -1.25 -28.72 -18.09
N ASP A 581 -0.04 -28.48 -17.59
CA ASP A 581 0.75 -29.53 -16.96
C ASP A 581 0.15 -29.93 -15.62
N PHE A 582 -0.38 -28.96 -14.87
CA PHE A 582 -1.05 -29.20 -13.60
C PHE A 582 -2.28 -30.09 -13.83
N ALA A 583 -3.13 -29.70 -14.78
CA ALA A 583 -4.35 -30.43 -15.14
C ALA A 583 -4.04 -31.87 -15.60
N ARG A 584 -3.04 -32.05 -16.48
CA ARG A 584 -2.57 -33.37 -16.93
C ARG A 584 -2.09 -34.25 -15.78
N LYS A 585 -1.31 -33.69 -14.86
CA LYS A 585 -0.69 -34.46 -13.76
C LYS A 585 -1.70 -35.03 -12.76
N ILE A 586 -2.86 -34.40 -12.60
CA ILE A 586 -3.97 -34.93 -11.77
C ILE A 586 -5.16 -35.44 -12.60
N ALA A 587 -4.94 -35.72 -13.89
CA ALA A 587 -5.94 -36.27 -14.81
C ALA A 587 -7.29 -35.52 -14.76
N THR A 588 -7.26 -34.19 -14.89
CA THR A 588 -8.46 -33.33 -14.89
C THR A 588 -8.41 -32.34 -16.04
N ASP A 589 -9.56 -31.75 -16.39
CA ASP A 589 -9.62 -30.66 -17.36
C ASP A 589 -9.19 -29.31 -16.72
N ARG A 590 -8.68 -28.39 -17.55
CA ARG A 590 -8.31 -27.02 -17.13
C ARG A 590 -9.52 -26.24 -16.64
N ASP A 591 -10.67 -26.40 -17.29
CA ASP A 591 -11.88 -25.65 -16.99
C ASP A 591 -12.45 -26.07 -15.63
N VAL A 592 -12.27 -27.33 -15.23
CA VAL A 592 -12.61 -27.81 -13.88
C VAL A 592 -11.77 -27.12 -12.80
N ILE A 593 -10.52 -26.75 -13.09
CA ILE A 593 -9.64 -26.03 -12.16
C ILE A 593 -9.99 -24.55 -12.11
N LEU A 594 -10.34 -23.94 -13.25
CA LEU A 594 -10.64 -22.50 -13.33
C LEU A 594 -12.04 -22.15 -12.86
N ALA A 595 -13.02 -23.02 -13.07
CA ALA A 595 -14.42 -22.76 -12.74
C ALA A 595 -14.66 -22.32 -11.28
N PRO A 596 -14.03 -22.92 -10.26
CA PRO A 596 -14.20 -22.50 -8.87
C PRO A 596 -13.32 -21.30 -8.48
N GLU A 597 -12.35 -20.90 -9.31
CA GLU A 597 -11.28 -19.95 -8.93
C GLU A 597 -11.86 -18.64 -8.38
N TYR A 598 -12.80 -18.03 -9.09
CA TYR A 598 -13.44 -16.79 -8.64
C TYR A 598 -14.16 -16.97 -7.30
N LYS A 599 -14.84 -18.11 -7.11
CA LYS A 599 -15.56 -18.39 -5.85
C LYS A 599 -14.60 -18.62 -4.70
N VAL A 600 -13.48 -19.30 -4.95
CA VAL A 600 -12.39 -19.47 -3.99
C VAL A 600 -11.81 -18.12 -3.61
N MET A 601 -11.49 -17.27 -4.59
CA MET A 601 -11.01 -15.90 -4.35
C MET A 601 -12.01 -15.07 -3.54
N GLN A 602 -13.30 -15.13 -3.87
CA GLN A 602 -14.35 -14.43 -3.13
C GLN A 602 -14.44 -14.89 -1.67
N ALA A 603 -14.40 -16.20 -1.42
CA ALA A 603 -14.45 -16.77 -0.07
C ALA A 603 -13.22 -16.38 0.77
N LEU A 604 -12.06 -16.26 0.11
CA LEU A 604 -10.83 -15.73 0.70
C LEU A 604 -10.81 -14.20 0.78
N ARG A 605 -11.91 -13.52 0.39
CA ARG A 605 -12.03 -12.05 0.35
C ARG A 605 -11.00 -11.36 -0.54
N PHE A 606 -10.54 -12.07 -1.58
CA PHE A 606 -9.44 -11.64 -2.45
C PHE A 606 -8.13 -11.35 -1.70
N THR A 607 -7.99 -11.85 -0.46
CA THR A 607 -6.74 -11.80 0.31
C THR A 607 -6.07 -13.16 0.33
N LEU A 608 -4.97 -13.27 -0.43
CA LEU A 608 -4.15 -14.48 -0.51
C LEU A 608 -3.08 -14.49 0.58
N ASP A 609 -3.49 -14.32 1.83
CA ASP A 609 -2.56 -14.25 2.96
C ASP A 609 -1.93 -15.62 3.23
N VAL A 610 -0.65 -15.62 3.60
CA VAL A 610 0.12 -16.84 3.94
C VAL A 610 0.42 -16.82 5.44
N ARG A 611 -0.22 -17.70 6.21
CA ARG A 611 -0.10 -17.75 7.67
C ARG A 611 0.51 -19.08 8.09
N GLN A 612 1.83 -19.29 7.93
CA GLN A 612 2.49 -20.57 8.22
C GLN A 612 3.68 -20.47 9.19
N PRO A 613 3.91 -21.47 10.08
CA PRO A 613 4.91 -21.45 11.15
C PRO A 613 6.31 -21.82 10.65
N TYR A 614 6.47 -22.34 9.44
CA TYR A 614 7.75 -22.90 8.98
C TYR A 614 8.89 -21.88 8.92
N ARG A 615 8.59 -20.60 8.62
CA ARG A 615 9.60 -19.53 8.65
C ARG A 615 10.07 -19.25 10.08
N GLY A 616 9.13 -19.15 11.01
CA GLY A 616 9.43 -18.97 12.44
C GLY A 616 10.21 -20.16 13.01
N LEU A 617 9.80 -21.39 12.67
CA LEU A 617 10.50 -22.61 13.06
C LEU A 617 11.95 -22.64 12.54
N LYS A 618 12.18 -22.25 11.29
CA LYS A 618 13.53 -22.16 10.72
C LYS A 618 14.37 -21.08 11.41
N GLY A 619 13.77 -19.95 11.76
CA GLY A 619 14.42 -18.89 12.54
C GLY A 619 14.86 -19.41 13.92
N ALA A 620 13.96 -20.07 14.65
CA ALA A 620 14.28 -20.65 15.95
C ALA A 620 15.41 -21.70 15.86
N LEU A 621 15.41 -22.55 14.84
CA LEU A 621 16.50 -23.49 14.55
C LEU A 621 17.84 -22.75 14.39
N MET A 622 17.89 -21.74 13.53
CA MET A 622 19.12 -20.98 13.26
C MET A 622 19.66 -20.30 14.52
N GLU A 623 18.78 -19.68 15.32
CA GLU A 623 19.18 -19.05 16.56
C GLU A 623 19.70 -20.05 17.60
N MET A 624 19.01 -21.18 17.80
CA MET A 624 19.47 -22.21 18.74
C MET A 624 20.81 -22.83 18.32
N VAL A 625 21.03 -23.04 17.01
CA VAL A 625 22.32 -23.54 16.50
C VAL A 625 23.43 -22.52 16.73
N ASN A 626 23.18 -21.24 16.42
CA ASN A 626 24.17 -20.18 16.65
C ASN A 626 24.51 -20.04 18.14
N LEU A 627 23.52 -20.20 19.03
CA LEU A 627 23.73 -20.23 20.48
C LEU A 627 24.60 -21.42 20.92
N ALA A 628 24.35 -22.61 20.38
CA ALA A 628 25.15 -23.81 20.69
C ALA A 628 26.60 -23.67 20.20
N GLU A 629 26.81 -23.11 19.00
CA GLU A 629 28.12 -22.93 18.39
C GLU A 629 28.92 -21.75 18.98
N GLY A 630 28.30 -20.89 19.78
CA GLY A 630 28.97 -19.72 20.39
C GLY A 630 29.31 -18.62 19.38
N VAL A 631 28.59 -18.57 18.26
CA VAL A 631 28.79 -17.57 17.19
C VAL A 631 28.23 -16.20 17.60
N VAL A 632 27.34 -16.18 18.59
CA VAL A 632 26.68 -15.00 19.14
C VAL A 632 27.66 -14.15 19.97
N ARG A 633 27.84 -12.87 19.65
CA ARG A 633 28.72 -11.95 20.41
C ARG A 633 27.97 -11.24 21.54
N ASP A 634 28.69 -10.88 22.61
CA ASP A 634 28.15 -10.01 23.66
C ASP A 634 27.71 -8.66 23.06
N GLY A 635 26.45 -8.28 23.29
CA GLY A 635 25.81 -7.10 22.70
C GLY A 635 24.85 -7.41 21.54
N GLU A 636 24.90 -8.60 20.93
CA GLU A 636 23.96 -9.04 19.88
C GLU A 636 22.74 -9.78 20.45
N VAL A 637 22.81 -10.27 21.69
CA VAL A 637 21.69 -10.91 22.40
C VAL A 637 21.44 -10.21 23.72
N ARG A 638 20.22 -9.65 23.86
CA ARG A 638 19.63 -9.33 25.16
C ARG A 638 18.74 -10.51 25.54
N SER A 639 19.25 -11.41 26.36
CA SER A 639 18.40 -12.43 26.95
C SER A 639 17.38 -11.77 27.87
N GLY A 640 16.16 -12.30 27.90
CA GLY A 640 15.12 -11.78 28.78
C GLY A 640 15.47 -11.85 30.28
N ASP A 641 16.47 -12.64 30.66
CA ASP A 641 16.91 -12.84 32.04
C ASP A 641 18.29 -12.21 32.34
N GLY A 642 18.87 -11.45 31.41
CA GLY A 642 20.12 -10.71 31.62
C GLY A 642 21.41 -11.54 31.48
N ARG A 643 21.31 -12.83 31.11
CA ARG A 643 22.46 -13.69 30.81
C ARG A 643 23.24 -13.26 29.56
N GLY A 644 24.58 -13.28 29.66
CA GLY A 644 25.50 -13.00 28.55
C GLY A 644 25.60 -14.13 27.52
N ALA A 645 26.27 -13.91 26.38
CA ALA A 645 26.32 -14.90 25.29
C ALA A 645 26.93 -16.24 25.73
N ARG A 646 27.97 -16.19 26.57
CA ARG A 646 28.64 -17.38 27.12
C ARG A 646 27.76 -18.17 28.09
N GLU A 647 27.01 -17.48 28.95
CA GLU A 647 26.10 -18.12 29.90
C GLU A 647 24.91 -18.80 29.21
N LEU A 648 24.46 -18.26 28.08
CA LEU A 648 23.45 -18.88 27.24
C LEU A 648 24.00 -20.12 26.52
N GLN A 649 25.24 -20.07 26.04
CA GLN A 649 25.89 -21.23 25.43
C GLN A 649 26.09 -22.36 26.47
N ASP A 650 26.59 -22.02 27.66
CA ASP A 650 26.74 -23.00 28.75
C ASP A 650 25.38 -23.57 29.17
N GLY A 651 24.34 -22.74 29.19
CA GLY A 651 22.98 -23.13 29.52
C GLY A 651 22.37 -24.12 28.51
N ILE A 652 22.51 -23.88 27.21
CA ILE A 652 21.98 -24.80 26.18
C ILE A 652 22.78 -26.11 26.12
N CYS A 653 24.09 -26.07 26.39
CA CYS A 653 24.94 -27.25 26.51
C CYS A 653 24.67 -28.04 27.80
N GLY A 654 24.19 -27.39 28.85
CA GLY A 654 23.85 -28.00 30.14
C GLY A 654 22.47 -28.67 30.18
N LEU A 655 21.69 -28.65 29.10
CA LEU A 655 20.33 -29.20 29.11
C LEU A 655 20.31 -30.71 29.37
N GLN A 656 19.41 -31.12 30.25
CA GLN A 656 19.15 -32.53 30.56
C GLN A 656 18.63 -33.30 29.33
N GLY A 657 18.60 -34.63 29.43
CA GLY A 657 18.06 -35.50 28.39
C GLY A 657 16.58 -35.21 28.06
N LEU A 658 16.07 -35.88 27.03
CA LEU A 658 14.66 -35.75 26.65
C LEU A 658 13.74 -36.21 27.79
N GLN A 659 12.60 -35.54 27.93
CA GLN A 659 11.52 -36.00 28.80
C GLN A 659 10.81 -37.21 28.19
N ASP A 660 10.20 -38.04 29.04
CA ASP A 660 9.38 -39.17 28.60
C ASP A 660 8.23 -38.68 27.72
N GLY A 661 8.05 -39.32 26.56
CA GLY A 661 7.03 -38.96 25.57
C GLY A 661 7.45 -37.91 24.53
N ALA A 662 8.68 -37.40 24.56
CA ALA A 662 9.19 -36.48 23.54
C ALA A 662 9.21 -37.11 22.13
N LEU A 663 8.78 -36.35 21.12
CA LEU A 663 8.73 -36.81 19.73
C LEU A 663 10.10 -36.80 19.03
N SER A 664 11.10 -36.12 19.58
CA SER A 664 12.46 -36.10 19.04
C SER A 664 13.11 -37.50 19.09
N THR A 665 13.75 -37.87 17.99
CA THR A 665 14.52 -39.11 17.87
C THR A 665 15.92 -39.00 18.44
N TRP A 666 16.35 -37.82 18.89
CA TRP A 666 17.68 -37.62 19.45
C TRP A 666 17.89 -38.50 20.68
N ARG A 667 19.06 -39.14 20.75
CA ARG A 667 19.49 -39.91 21.93
C ARG A 667 20.97 -39.59 22.15
N ARG A 668 21.34 -39.33 23.41
CA ARG A 668 22.73 -39.08 23.76
C ARG A 668 23.56 -40.34 23.49
N GLN A 669 24.69 -40.20 22.80
CA GLN A 669 25.57 -41.32 22.50
C GLN A 669 26.55 -41.55 23.66
N GLY A 670 26.44 -42.71 24.33
CA GLY A 670 27.34 -43.15 25.40
C GLY A 670 26.94 -42.73 26.83
N SER A 671 27.58 -43.34 27.83
CA SER A 671 27.30 -43.13 29.27
C SER A 671 28.00 -41.89 29.87
N LYS A 672 28.22 -40.84 29.08
CA LYS A 672 28.93 -39.63 29.55
C LYS A 672 28.01 -38.80 30.45
N SER A 673 28.36 -38.72 31.74
CA SER A 673 27.79 -37.73 32.66
C SER A 673 28.53 -36.39 32.49
N GLY A 674 27.86 -35.35 32.01
CA GLY A 674 28.44 -34.01 31.80
C GLY A 674 27.65 -33.14 30.81
N ALA A 675 28.08 -31.90 30.60
CA ALA A 675 27.53 -31.01 29.58
C ALA A 675 27.66 -31.61 28.17
N LEU A 676 26.75 -31.24 27.27
CA LEU A 676 26.77 -31.63 25.86
C LEU A 676 27.80 -30.80 25.11
N GLU A 677 28.53 -31.43 24.18
CA GLU A 677 29.37 -30.69 23.23
C GLU A 677 28.48 -29.91 22.24
N ALA A 678 28.96 -28.79 21.72
CA ALA A 678 28.20 -27.94 20.78
C ALA A 678 27.62 -28.74 19.58
N LYS A 679 28.37 -29.73 19.10
CA LYS A 679 27.93 -30.65 18.04
C LYS A 679 26.76 -31.52 18.48
N GLU A 680 26.80 -32.08 19.69
CA GLU A 680 25.71 -32.90 20.23
C GLU A 680 24.43 -32.09 20.42
N VAL A 681 24.56 -30.81 20.84
CA VAL A 681 23.45 -29.86 20.94
C VAL A 681 22.90 -29.53 19.55
N GLY A 682 23.77 -29.29 18.57
CA GLY A 682 23.37 -29.09 17.17
C GLY A 682 22.56 -30.27 16.62
N ASP A 683 23.00 -31.51 16.88
CA ASP A 683 22.29 -32.72 16.49
C ASP A 683 20.91 -32.83 17.18
N ARG A 684 20.83 -32.46 18.47
CA ARG A 684 19.58 -32.40 19.23
C ARG A 684 18.59 -31.39 18.65
N ILE A 685 19.06 -30.18 18.35
CA ILE A 685 18.23 -29.11 17.77
C ILE A 685 17.70 -29.53 16.40
N ASN A 686 18.54 -30.13 15.55
CA ASN A 686 18.11 -30.61 14.23
C ASN A 686 17.06 -31.73 14.32
N ALA A 687 17.22 -32.66 15.26
CA ALA A 687 16.23 -33.71 15.52
C ALA A 687 14.89 -33.14 16.05
N ALA A 688 14.95 -32.17 16.96
CA ALA A 688 13.76 -31.48 17.47
C ALA A 688 13.05 -30.69 16.34
N TYR A 689 13.80 -30.01 15.49
CA TYR A 689 13.27 -29.33 14.29
C TYR A 689 12.57 -30.30 13.34
N ALA A 690 13.16 -31.46 13.08
CA ALA A 690 12.56 -32.48 12.21
C ALA A 690 11.25 -33.03 12.80
N ALA A 691 11.22 -33.33 14.10
CA ALA A 691 10.01 -33.77 14.80
C ALA A 691 8.92 -32.69 14.79
N ALA A 692 9.26 -31.44 15.13
CA ALA A 692 8.33 -30.31 15.08
C ALA A 692 7.76 -30.09 13.67
N ARG A 693 8.58 -30.25 12.63
CA ARG A 693 8.13 -30.17 11.23
C ARG A 693 7.11 -31.26 10.89
N ASN A 694 7.24 -32.47 11.42
CA ASN A 694 6.27 -33.55 11.22
C ASN A 694 4.93 -33.24 11.91
N VAL A 695 4.96 -32.68 13.13
CA VAL A 695 3.75 -32.20 13.83
C VAL A 695 3.02 -31.14 13.00
N LEU A 696 3.77 -30.24 12.37
CA LEU A 696 3.21 -29.17 11.54
C LEU A 696 2.74 -29.65 10.16
N ASP A 697 3.35 -30.69 9.59
CA ASP A 697 2.94 -31.24 8.29
C ASP A 697 1.60 -31.99 8.37
N ARG A 698 1.31 -32.65 9.49
CA ARG A 698 0.14 -33.54 9.58
C ARG A 698 -0.85 -33.15 10.69
N PRO A 699 -0.56 -33.32 11.99
CA PRO A 699 -1.47 -32.86 13.06
C PRO A 699 -1.96 -31.42 12.89
N ALA A 700 -1.08 -30.47 12.58
CA ALA A 700 -1.50 -29.09 12.43
C ALA A 700 -2.41 -28.88 11.21
N LEU A 701 -2.11 -29.50 10.06
CA LEU A 701 -2.92 -29.33 8.84
C LEU A 701 -4.33 -29.95 8.97
N LEU A 702 -4.50 -30.93 9.86
CA LEU A 702 -5.75 -31.68 10.00
C LEU A 702 -6.56 -31.33 11.25
N THR A 703 -6.09 -30.37 12.05
CA THR A 703 -6.80 -29.86 13.24
C THR A 703 -7.15 -28.38 13.10
N ASP A 704 -8.02 -27.87 13.97
CA ASP A 704 -8.43 -26.45 14.00
C ASP A 704 -7.35 -25.48 14.51
N VAL A 705 -6.13 -25.95 14.76
CA VAL A 705 -5.05 -25.15 15.33
C VAL A 705 -4.82 -23.82 14.58
N TRP A 706 -4.97 -23.81 13.26
CA TRP A 706 -4.81 -22.63 12.40
C TRP A 706 -5.84 -21.53 12.59
N PHE A 707 -6.99 -21.86 13.16
CA PHE A 707 -8.06 -20.92 13.49
C PHE A 707 -8.00 -20.48 14.94
N LEU A 708 -7.41 -21.29 15.81
CA LEU A 708 -7.40 -21.07 17.25
C LEU A 708 -6.11 -20.41 17.74
N TYR A 709 -4.99 -20.67 17.06
CA TYR A 709 -3.65 -20.24 17.48
C TYR A 709 -2.89 -19.51 16.37
N THR A 710 -1.90 -18.71 16.77
CA THR A 710 -1.01 -17.98 15.86
C THR A 710 0.13 -18.87 15.36
N PRO A 711 0.77 -18.55 14.23
CA PRO A 711 1.94 -19.30 13.74
C PRO A 711 3.06 -19.44 14.76
N SER A 712 3.30 -18.43 15.60
CA SER A 712 4.31 -18.47 16.64
C SER A 712 3.92 -19.46 17.74
N GLN A 713 2.67 -19.45 18.20
CA GLN A 713 2.16 -20.41 19.19
C GLN A 713 2.27 -21.84 18.65
N MET A 714 1.92 -22.07 17.39
CA MET A 714 2.06 -23.37 16.73
C MET A 714 3.51 -23.82 16.60
N THR A 715 4.42 -22.89 16.29
CA THR A 715 5.87 -23.17 16.19
C THR A 715 6.39 -23.68 17.53
N PHE A 716 6.10 -22.96 18.61
CA PHE A 716 6.58 -23.32 19.94
C PHE A 716 5.87 -24.54 20.51
N ALA A 717 4.58 -24.75 20.23
CA ALA A 717 3.88 -25.97 20.61
C ALA A 717 4.47 -27.21 19.93
N ALA A 718 4.80 -27.12 18.63
CA ALA A 718 5.43 -28.22 17.90
C ALA A 718 6.86 -28.51 18.39
N LEU A 719 7.63 -27.46 18.72
CA LEU A 719 8.95 -27.60 19.34
C LEU A 719 8.84 -28.21 20.75
N TYR A 720 7.85 -27.79 21.54
CA TYR A 720 7.63 -28.31 22.88
C TYR A 720 7.32 -29.81 22.87
N LEU A 721 6.45 -30.27 21.96
CA LEU A 721 6.19 -31.71 21.76
C LEU A 721 7.43 -32.47 21.27
N ALA A 722 8.32 -31.81 20.52
CA ALA A 722 9.55 -32.42 20.05
C ALA A 722 10.59 -32.54 21.18
N ASP A 723 10.79 -31.49 21.96
CA ASP A 723 11.79 -31.38 23.02
C ASP A 723 11.45 -30.23 23.98
N ALA A 724 10.69 -30.55 25.04
CA ALA A 724 10.24 -29.57 26.02
C ALA A 724 11.40 -28.85 26.75
N PRO A 725 12.44 -29.53 27.28
CA PRO A 725 13.57 -28.84 27.93
C PRO A 725 14.29 -27.85 27.01
N LEU A 726 14.49 -28.20 25.73
CA LEU A 726 15.11 -27.30 24.76
C LEU A 726 14.21 -26.09 24.46
N THR A 727 12.91 -26.33 24.32
CA THR A 727 11.93 -25.28 24.04
C THR A 727 11.76 -24.32 25.21
N ASP A 728 11.67 -24.83 26.43
CA ASP A 728 11.57 -24.03 27.65
C ASP A 728 12.82 -23.17 27.86
N PHE A 729 14.00 -23.73 27.59
CA PHE A 729 15.24 -22.96 27.59
C PHE A 729 15.20 -21.82 26.57
N TYR A 730 14.85 -22.14 25.32
CA TYR A 730 14.79 -21.14 24.24
C TYR A 730 13.76 -20.05 24.56
N LEU A 731 12.56 -20.43 25.01
CA LEU A 731 11.53 -19.48 25.46
C LEU A 731 12.01 -18.67 26.65
N GLY A 732 12.80 -19.22 27.57
CA GLY A 732 13.44 -18.47 28.66
C GLY A 732 14.38 -17.36 28.17
N THR A 733 15.04 -17.55 27.03
CA THR A 733 15.88 -16.49 26.43
C THR A 733 15.07 -15.33 25.84
N LYS A 734 13.82 -15.58 25.45
CA LYS A 734 12.91 -14.59 24.84
C LYS A 734 11.91 -14.00 25.84
N LEU A 735 11.56 -14.82 26.82
CA LEU A 735 10.67 -14.69 27.96
C LEU A 735 11.29 -14.07 29.21
N PRO A 736 11.29 -12.77 29.50
CA PRO A 736 11.78 -12.32 30.82
C PRO A 736 11.02 -12.96 31.99
N MET A 737 11.78 -13.28 33.03
CA MET A 737 11.36 -14.12 34.15
C MET A 737 10.32 -13.47 35.06
N ASP A 738 10.34 -12.14 35.12
CA ASP A 738 9.51 -11.27 35.96
C ASP A 738 8.17 -10.86 35.31
N SER A 739 7.85 -11.39 34.12
CA SER A 739 6.57 -11.11 33.46
C SER A 739 5.36 -11.74 34.12
N GLU A 740 4.34 -10.94 34.41
CA GLU A 740 2.99 -11.45 34.71
C GLU A 740 2.33 -12.16 33.50
N ALA A 741 2.78 -11.88 32.27
CA ALA A 741 2.25 -12.48 31.05
C ALA A 741 2.86 -13.85 30.72
N ARG A 742 4.05 -14.17 31.26
CA ARG A 742 4.80 -15.40 30.94
C ARG A 742 4.02 -16.68 31.23
N PRO A 743 3.38 -16.86 32.41
CA PRO A 743 2.56 -18.05 32.67
C PRO A 743 1.40 -18.20 31.68
N LYS A 744 0.79 -17.07 31.24
CA LYS A 744 -0.32 -17.07 30.28
C LYS A 744 0.15 -17.49 28.89
N ILE A 745 1.30 -16.98 28.43
CA ILE A 745 1.89 -17.34 27.13
C ILE A 745 2.23 -18.83 27.11
N LEU A 746 2.89 -19.33 28.16
CA LEU A 746 3.23 -20.75 28.28
C LEU A 746 1.97 -21.62 28.32
N ALA A 747 0.95 -21.23 29.08
CA ALA A 747 -0.33 -21.94 29.11
C ALA A 747 -0.99 -22.03 27.72
N VAL A 748 -0.93 -20.96 26.91
CA VAL A 748 -1.46 -20.97 25.53
C VAL A 748 -0.63 -21.88 24.62
N ILE A 749 0.70 -21.88 24.75
CA ILE A 749 1.58 -22.79 24.00
C ILE A 749 1.29 -24.24 24.37
N HIS A 750 1.14 -24.55 25.66
CA HIS A 750 0.80 -25.90 26.13
C HIS A 750 -0.59 -26.34 25.66
N SER A 751 -1.60 -25.46 25.73
CA SER A 751 -2.94 -25.76 25.20
C SER A 751 -2.91 -26.03 23.68
N CYS A 752 -2.09 -25.28 22.92
CA CYS A 752 -1.86 -25.56 21.51
C CYS A 752 -1.17 -26.92 21.30
N ALA A 753 -0.20 -27.27 22.16
CA ALA A 753 0.51 -28.55 22.11
C ALA A 753 -0.43 -29.73 22.43
N GLU A 754 -1.30 -29.59 23.42
CA GLU A 754 -2.34 -30.57 23.75
C GLU A 754 -3.27 -30.83 22.56
N LEU A 755 -3.74 -29.78 21.89
CA LEU A 755 -4.58 -29.93 20.70
C LEU A 755 -3.83 -30.67 19.59
N LEU A 756 -2.57 -30.32 19.33
CA LEU A 756 -1.75 -31.01 18.32
C LEU A 756 -1.48 -32.47 18.70
N ALA A 757 -1.25 -32.77 19.97
CA ALA A 757 -1.01 -34.12 20.48
C ALA A 757 -2.28 -34.98 20.50
N SER A 758 -3.45 -34.36 20.64
CA SER A 758 -4.76 -35.04 20.63
C SER A 758 -5.18 -35.56 19.25
N PHE A 759 -4.43 -35.20 18.19
CA PHE A 759 -4.72 -35.64 16.83
C PHE A 759 -4.54 -37.15 16.70
N ASP A 760 -5.65 -37.85 16.42
CA ASP A 760 -5.65 -39.29 16.09
C ASP A 760 -5.86 -39.48 14.58
N GLU A 761 -4.95 -40.21 13.93
CA GLU A 761 -5.05 -40.51 12.50
C GLU A 761 -6.33 -41.28 12.14
N LYS A 762 -6.93 -42.02 13.09
CA LYS A 762 -8.19 -42.74 12.89
C LYS A 762 -9.39 -41.82 12.68
N THR A 763 -9.27 -40.52 12.97
CA THR A 763 -10.32 -39.52 12.72
C THR A 763 -10.48 -39.20 11.23
N ILE A 764 -9.51 -39.56 10.39
CA ILE A 764 -9.60 -39.42 8.93
C ILE A 764 -10.43 -40.59 8.38
N ILE A 765 -11.60 -40.30 7.84
CA ILE A 765 -12.49 -41.30 7.23
C ILE A 765 -11.81 -42.07 6.10
N SER A 766 -12.21 -43.34 5.93
CA SER A 766 -11.67 -44.22 4.89
C SER A 766 -12.08 -43.78 3.47
N LYS A 767 -11.57 -44.46 2.43
CA LYS A 767 -11.99 -44.19 1.05
C LYS A 767 -13.44 -44.57 0.82
N GLU A 768 -13.89 -45.64 1.46
CA GLU A 768 -15.25 -46.19 1.39
C GLU A 768 -16.23 -45.23 2.06
N GLN A 769 -15.95 -44.82 3.31
CA GLN A 769 -16.76 -43.82 4.02
C GLN A 769 -16.83 -42.48 3.28
N ARG A 770 -15.71 -42.05 2.66
CA ARG A 770 -15.72 -40.85 1.80
C ARG A 770 -16.69 -41.03 0.62
N ALA A 771 -16.69 -42.19 -0.04
CA ALA A 771 -17.56 -42.45 -1.17
C ALA A 771 -19.04 -42.45 -0.75
N GLU A 772 -19.38 -43.03 0.40
CA GLU A 772 -20.73 -42.98 0.98
C GLU A 772 -21.20 -41.54 1.24
N LEU A 773 -20.34 -40.70 1.84
CA LEU A 773 -20.67 -39.29 2.06
C LEU A 773 -20.77 -38.49 0.76
N GLU A 774 -19.97 -38.80 -0.26
CA GLU A 774 -20.06 -38.17 -1.58
C GLU A 774 -21.33 -38.57 -2.35
N GLU A 775 -21.77 -39.82 -2.22
CA GLU A 775 -23.03 -40.29 -2.78
C GLU A 775 -24.22 -39.61 -2.11
N LYS A 776 -24.21 -39.56 -0.77
CA LYS A 776 -25.19 -38.82 0.03
C LYS A 776 -25.22 -37.33 -0.36
N LEU A 777 -24.05 -36.73 -0.56
CA LEU A 777 -23.91 -35.34 -1.00
C LEU A 777 -24.49 -35.11 -2.40
N GLU A 778 -24.22 -36.00 -3.36
CA GLU A 778 -24.75 -35.87 -4.73
C GLU A 778 -26.28 -35.96 -4.77
N GLY A 779 -26.88 -36.74 -3.87
CA GLY A 779 -28.34 -36.84 -3.71
C GLY A 779 -29.01 -35.61 -3.09
N CYS A 780 -28.25 -34.70 -2.47
CA CYS A 780 -28.78 -33.52 -1.77
C CYS A 780 -28.23 -32.17 -2.27
N ARG A 781 -27.49 -32.17 -3.38
CA ARG A 781 -26.83 -30.97 -3.94
C ARG A 781 -27.83 -30.02 -4.60
N ASP A 782 -27.59 -28.73 -4.43
CA ASP A 782 -28.32 -27.68 -5.15
C ASP A 782 -28.10 -27.80 -6.68
N PRO A 783 -29.17 -28.05 -7.48
CA PRO A 783 -29.07 -28.21 -8.94
C PRO A 783 -28.43 -27.02 -9.66
N ALA A 784 -28.60 -25.79 -9.14
CA ALA A 784 -28.05 -24.58 -9.75
C ALA A 784 -26.51 -24.48 -9.61
N THR A 785 -25.93 -25.24 -8.69
CA THR A 785 -24.48 -25.25 -8.41
C THR A 785 -23.81 -26.57 -8.79
N ARG A 786 -24.54 -27.43 -9.50
CA ARG A 786 -24.11 -28.79 -9.87
C ARG A 786 -23.01 -28.80 -10.92
N ASP A 787 -23.07 -27.89 -11.89
CA ASP A 787 -22.08 -27.77 -12.98
C ASP A 787 -21.41 -26.39 -12.95
N LEU A 788 -20.33 -26.29 -12.17
CA LEU A 788 -19.54 -25.07 -12.04
C LEU A 788 -18.86 -24.68 -13.36
N VAL A 789 -18.53 -25.66 -14.22
CA VAL A 789 -17.87 -25.41 -15.51
C VAL A 789 -18.86 -24.74 -16.47
N LYS A 790 -20.07 -25.30 -16.61
CA LYS A 790 -21.11 -24.69 -17.44
C LYS A 790 -21.51 -23.30 -16.95
N ALA A 791 -21.60 -23.10 -15.63
CA ALA A 791 -21.87 -21.78 -15.07
C ALA A 791 -20.75 -20.78 -15.37
N HIS A 792 -19.48 -21.21 -15.27
CA HIS A 792 -18.32 -20.39 -15.62
C HIS A 792 -18.28 -20.03 -17.12
N LEU A 793 -18.56 -21.01 -17.99
CA LEU A 793 -18.65 -20.80 -19.44
C LEU A 793 -19.81 -19.89 -19.83
N ALA A 794 -20.98 -20.01 -19.19
CA ALA A 794 -22.12 -19.11 -19.44
C ALA A 794 -21.81 -17.66 -19.04
N ALA A 795 -21.10 -17.46 -17.92
CA ALA A 795 -20.62 -16.13 -17.50
C ALA A 795 -19.59 -15.54 -18.48
N LYS A 796 -18.81 -16.39 -19.15
CA LYS A 796 -17.83 -15.99 -20.18
C LYS A 796 -18.49 -15.68 -21.53
N LEU A 797 -19.46 -16.50 -21.95
CA LEU A 797 -20.23 -16.31 -23.18
C LEU A 797 -21.08 -15.04 -23.17
N GLY A 798 -21.59 -14.63 -22.01
CA GLY A 798 -22.25 -13.32 -21.84
C GLY A 798 -21.31 -12.10 -22.03
N SER A 799 -20.01 -12.33 -22.22
CA SER A 799 -19.00 -11.31 -22.57
C SER A 799 -18.37 -11.50 -23.95
N ASP A 800 -18.73 -12.56 -24.69
CA ASP A 800 -18.04 -12.99 -25.91
C ASP A 800 -18.66 -12.44 -27.23
N ASP A 801 -19.80 -11.74 -27.19
CA ASP A 801 -20.35 -11.06 -28.39
C ASP A 801 -19.36 -10.03 -28.99
N ASP A 802 -18.36 -9.58 -28.22
CA ASP A 802 -17.29 -8.65 -28.65
C ASP A 802 -15.97 -9.34 -29.08
N GLU A 803 -15.81 -10.65 -28.88
CA GLU A 803 -14.51 -11.35 -29.02
C GLU A 803 -14.23 -11.85 -30.44
N GLU A 804 -15.24 -12.27 -31.20
CA GLU A 804 -15.06 -12.67 -32.62
C GLU A 804 -14.68 -11.48 -33.50
N GLU A 805 -15.30 -10.33 -33.28
CA GLU A 805 -14.99 -9.09 -34.01
C GLU A 805 -13.56 -8.60 -33.70
N LYS A 806 -13.11 -8.76 -32.43
CA LYS A 806 -11.73 -8.47 -32.03
C LYS A 806 -10.72 -9.45 -32.62
N LYS A 807 -11.04 -10.75 -32.72
CA LYS A 807 -10.15 -11.74 -33.35
C LYS A 807 -10.00 -11.49 -34.85
N ALA A 808 -11.07 -11.12 -35.55
CA ALA A 808 -11.02 -10.74 -36.96
C ALA A 808 -10.14 -9.50 -37.19
N LYS A 809 -10.36 -8.42 -36.42
CA LYS A 809 -9.57 -7.18 -36.49
C LYS A 809 -8.09 -7.40 -36.16
N LYS A 810 -7.79 -8.28 -35.20
CA LYS A 810 -6.41 -8.59 -34.80
C LYS A 810 -5.68 -9.46 -35.84
N LYS A 811 -6.41 -10.29 -36.59
CA LYS A 811 -5.86 -11.05 -37.72
C LYS A 811 -5.55 -10.14 -38.91
N GLU A 812 -6.47 -9.24 -39.26
CA GLU A 812 -6.25 -8.23 -40.31
C GLU A 812 -5.08 -7.30 -39.98
N ALA A 813 -4.98 -6.82 -38.73
CA ALA A 813 -3.85 -6.01 -38.29
C ALA A 813 -2.51 -6.75 -38.43
N ARG A 814 -2.48 -8.05 -38.13
CA ARG A 814 -1.27 -8.88 -38.25
C ARG A 814 -0.84 -9.10 -39.70
N GLU A 815 -1.82 -9.31 -40.58
CA GLU A 815 -1.55 -9.46 -42.02
C GLU A 815 -1.09 -8.14 -42.64
N LYS A 816 -1.69 -7.00 -42.23
CA LYS A 816 -1.26 -5.66 -42.62
C LYS A 816 0.16 -5.34 -42.16
N HIS A 817 0.48 -5.58 -40.89
CA HIS A 817 1.83 -5.38 -40.35
C HIS A 817 2.88 -6.30 -41.00
N LYS A 818 2.50 -7.52 -41.37
CA LYS A 818 3.41 -8.44 -42.08
C LYS A 818 3.70 -7.92 -43.49
N LYS A 819 2.68 -7.43 -44.20
CA LYS A 819 2.81 -6.86 -45.54
C LYS A 819 3.63 -5.57 -45.55
N GLU A 820 3.37 -4.69 -44.58
CA GLU A 820 4.16 -3.46 -44.37
C GLU A 820 5.61 -3.78 -43.96
N GLY A 821 5.83 -4.83 -43.17
CA GLY A 821 7.17 -5.30 -42.80
C GLY A 821 7.95 -5.89 -43.98
N ASP A 822 7.31 -6.69 -44.82
CA ASP A 822 7.92 -7.28 -46.03
C ASP A 822 8.21 -6.20 -47.10
N ASP A 823 7.38 -5.14 -47.21
CA ASP A 823 7.62 -4.00 -48.11
C ASP A 823 8.77 -3.09 -47.64
N PHE A 824 8.97 -2.96 -46.32
CA PHE A 824 9.99 -2.05 -45.77
C PHE A 824 11.37 -2.72 -45.57
N PHE A 825 11.41 -4.03 -45.31
CA PHE A 825 12.65 -4.74 -44.96
C PHE A 825 12.98 -5.92 -45.89
N GLY A 826 12.17 -6.16 -46.93
CA GLY A 826 12.29 -7.33 -47.80
C GLY A 826 11.77 -8.62 -47.15
N PRO A 827 11.55 -9.70 -47.93
CA PRO A 827 10.95 -10.92 -47.41
C PRO A 827 11.81 -11.56 -46.33
N SER A 828 11.18 -11.89 -45.21
CA SER A 828 11.82 -12.59 -44.10
C SER A 828 12.53 -13.88 -44.55
N LEU A 829 13.81 -14.03 -44.15
CA LEU A 829 14.63 -15.19 -44.50
C LEU A 829 14.00 -16.49 -43.95
N PRO A 830 13.93 -17.57 -44.76
CA PRO A 830 13.36 -18.83 -44.30
C PRO A 830 14.22 -19.42 -43.19
N ALA A 831 13.60 -19.70 -42.05
CA ALA A 831 14.24 -20.40 -40.95
C ALA A 831 14.69 -21.80 -41.44
N LYS A 832 16.00 -22.03 -41.48
CA LYS A 832 16.61 -23.36 -41.62
C LYS A 832 17.50 -23.65 -40.42
N GLY A 833 17.37 -24.87 -39.91
CA GLY A 833 18.36 -25.57 -39.08
C GLY A 833 18.11 -25.50 -37.59
#